data_AF-A0A352KZH2-F1
#
_entry.id   AF-A0A352KZH2-F1
#
_cell.length_a   1.000
_cell.length_b   1.000
_cell.length_c   1.000
_cell.angle_alpha   90.00
_cell.angle_beta   90.00
_cell.angle_gamma   90.00
#
_symmetry.space_group_name_H-M   'P 1'
#
loop_
_entity.id
_entity.type
_entity.pdbx_description
1 polymer ?
#
loop_
_entity_poly.entity_id
_entity_poly.type
_entity_poly.pdbx_seq_one_letter_code
_entity_poly.pdbx_strand_id
1 'polypeptide(L)'
;AAVITRRLAYAITGLPPELTDLAAARNAEQTGTLSAWLSDYTERLLAQPQYGERWGRYWLDVARYADTKGYVFTENREYADAWRYREWVIRSLNNDQPFDQFIHQQLAADRLPGADDPAQLAAMGFLTLGRRFLNNTHDIIDDRIDLVTRGLMGVTVSCARCHDHKYDPISQADYYSLYGVFASSEEPGGEPSPLRLVDRPQPVEPVIFVRGSPGNRGPAVPRRFPVALSAPDAPAWQTGSGRLELAQAITSPANPLTARVAVNRIWMHLFGQGLVQTPGDFGVRTEKPQHAELLDWLSAEFMASGWSRKTLLRTILRSETWRQSSDRRPDAEPADPENRLLARMNRQRLDFEAQRDSVLAASGQLDRTVGGPSADLASDPAVTRRAVYARIDRQNLPGLFRTFDLASPDAHAPRRYQTTIPQQALFYLNNTFVLNQSSEIARITAAAGDDRIAAVFAQVLRRTPNAAELADCRSFLQTIAELQQQAGQGGWQLGWGSLPENALSVSSFQPLTVVREGRLQGGDQLPDPQLGWVFLSRNGGHPGNDLQHCAIRRWTADNDCRVLLHGVVTHDSDQGDGVRMKVLASDGRLLAETIAANGTQTVAAAGIQLQAGQFVDFVVDCRTNSSHDSFRSKIVVTQAVDGQPVRIWNSEQDFREAPTPRQDPWAQLAQTLLLTNEFSFID
;
A
#
# COMPACT_ATOMS: atom_id res chain seq x y z
N ALA A 1 -5.59 8.33 -29.48
CA ALA A 1 -4.86 9.30 -28.64
C ALA A 1 -4.98 9.12 -27.11
N ALA A 2 -6.14 8.76 -26.56
CA ALA A 2 -6.33 8.74 -25.09
C ALA A 2 -5.40 7.74 -24.35
N VAL A 3 -5.25 6.53 -24.87
CA VAL A 3 -4.40 5.46 -24.31
C VAL A 3 -2.96 5.93 -24.13
N ILE A 4 -2.32 6.41 -25.21
CA ILE A 4 -0.92 6.87 -25.16
C ILE A 4 -0.72 8.10 -24.26
N THR A 5 -1.74 8.96 -24.16
CA THR A 5 -1.73 10.13 -23.25
C THR A 5 -1.74 9.70 -21.79
N ARG A 6 -2.60 8.72 -21.45
CA ARG A 6 -2.64 8.10 -20.12
C ARG A 6 -1.32 7.41 -19.80
N ARG A 7 -0.76 6.64 -20.74
CA ARG A 7 0.54 5.97 -20.60
C ARG A 7 1.67 6.96 -20.32
N LEU A 8 1.76 8.06 -21.08
CA LEU A 8 2.78 9.11 -20.86
C LEU A 8 2.67 9.72 -19.46
N ALA A 9 1.45 10.08 -19.03
CA ALA A 9 1.22 10.67 -17.72
C ALA A 9 1.72 9.77 -16.58
N TYR A 10 1.30 8.50 -16.57
CA TYR A 10 1.71 7.54 -15.55
C TYR A 10 3.21 7.19 -15.63
N ALA A 11 3.76 7.01 -16.83
CA ALA A 11 5.17 6.68 -17.00
C ALA A 11 6.10 7.79 -16.45
N ILE A 12 5.73 9.06 -16.65
CA ILE A 12 6.57 10.19 -16.24
C ILE A 12 6.28 10.63 -14.80
N THR A 13 5.01 10.75 -14.40
CA THR A 13 4.61 11.38 -13.13
C THR A 13 4.00 10.42 -12.12
N GLY A 14 3.59 9.23 -12.55
CA GLY A 14 2.81 8.28 -11.75
C GLY A 14 1.38 8.73 -11.48
N LEU A 15 0.89 9.77 -12.16
CA LEU A 15 -0.46 10.33 -11.99
C LEU A 15 -1.29 10.17 -13.27
N PRO A 16 -2.63 10.13 -13.15
CA PRO A 16 -3.51 10.18 -14.30
C PRO A 16 -3.38 11.53 -15.05
N PRO A 17 -3.62 11.56 -16.37
CA PRO A 17 -3.69 12.82 -17.11
C PRO A 17 -4.91 13.65 -16.66
N GLU A 18 -4.81 14.97 -16.82
CA GLU A 18 -5.98 15.83 -16.62
C GLU A 18 -6.98 15.66 -17.78
N LEU A 19 -8.26 15.93 -17.53
CA LEU A 19 -9.30 15.83 -18.57
C LEU A 19 -9.03 16.77 -19.75
N THR A 20 -8.40 17.91 -19.50
CA THR A 20 -7.96 18.88 -20.51
C THR A 20 -6.86 18.31 -21.40
N ASP A 21 -5.92 17.53 -20.87
CA ASP A 21 -4.89 16.88 -21.67
C ASP A 21 -5.51 15.85 -22.61
N LEU A 22 -6.49 15.07 -22.14
CA LEU A 22 -7.21 14.09 -22.97
C LEU A 22 -8.09 14.75 -24.04
N ALA A 23 -8.67 15.91 -23.77
CA ALA A 23 -9.38 16.69 -24.77
C ALA A 23 -8.41 17.24 -25.85
N ALA A 24 -7.26 17.78 -25.44
CA ALA A 24 -6.24 18.29 -26.34
C ALA A 24 -5.63 17.18 -27.21
N ALA A 25 -5.38 15.99 -26.65
CA ALA A 25 -4.89 14.84 -27.37
C ALA A 25 -5.87 14.37 -28.48
N ARG A 26 -7.18 14.35 -28.16
CA ARG A 26 -8.23 14.01 -29.14
C ARG A 26 -8.31 15.04 -30.25
N ASN A 27 -8.21 16.33 -29.93
CA ASN A 27 -8.17 17.37 -30.95
C ASN A 27 -6.94 17.21 -31.85
N ALA A 28 -5.76 17.00 -31.28
CA ALA A 28 -4.52 16.79 -32.03
C ALA A 28 -4.58 15.55 -32.95
N GLU A 29 -5.28 14.49 -32.54
CA GLU A 29 -5.55 13.33 -33.39
C GLU A 29 -6.45 13.67 -34.58
N GLN A 30 -7.52 14.42 -34.35
CA GLN A 30 -8.45 14.86 -35.40
C GLN A 30 -7.77 15.82 -36.41
N THR A 31 -6.81 16.63 -35.97
CA THR A 31 -6.08 17.58 -36.82
C THR A 31 -4.79 17.01 -37.41
N GLY A 32 -4.45 15.74 -37.15
CA GLY A 32 -3.23 15.11 -37.65
C GLY A 32 -1.92 15.61 -37.01
N THR A 33 -2.00 16.29 -35.86
CA THR A 33 -0.84 16.89 -35.15
C THR A 33 -0.46 16.13 -33.87
N LEU A 34 -1.01 14.92 -33.66
CA LEU A 34 -0.84 14.14 -32.43
C LEU A 34 0.64 13.90 -32.06
N SER A 35 1.52 13.56 -33.02
CA SER A 35 2.93 13.28 -32.71
C SER A 35 3.68 14.50 -32.16
N ALA A 36 3.40 15.69 -32.72
CA ALA A 36 3.96 16.95 -32.23
C ALA A 36 3.42 17.29 -30.84
N TRP A 37 2.10 17.10 -30.64
CA TRP A 37 1.46 17.32 -29.34
C TRP A 37 1.99 16.36 -28.26
N LEU A 38 2.19 15.08 -28.57
CA LEU A 38 2.77 14.11 -27.64
C LEU A 38 4.20 14.47 -27.25
N SER A 39 4.98 15.03 -28.18
CA SER A 39 6.32 15.52 -27.89
C SER A 39 6.29 16.72 -26.95
N ASP A 40 5.42 17.71 -27.17
CA ASP A 40 5.21 18.83 -26.24
C ASP A 40 4.71 18.36 -24.87
N TYR A 41 3.72 17.48 -24.85
CA TYR A 41 3.16 16.93 -23.61
C TYR A 41 4.23 16.18 -22.79
N THR A 42 5.12 15.44 -23.45
CA THR A 42 6.26 14.80 -22.80
C THR A 42 7.16 15.83 -22.10
N GLU A 43 7.47 16.96 -22.75
CA GLU A 43 8.27 18.02 -22.12
C GLU A 43 7.55 18.66 -20.93
N ARG A 44 6.25 18.93 -21.06
CA ARG A 44 5.42 19.45 -19.95
C ARG A 44 5.45 18.52 -18.75
N LEU A 45 5.31 17.21 -18.95
CA LEU A 45 5.35 16.21 -17.88
C LEU A 45 6.74 16.10 -17.25
N LEU A 46 7.82 16.11 -18.05
CA LEU A 46 9.21 16.06 -17.54
C LEU A 46 9.62 17.32 -16.77
N ALA A 47 8.91 18.44 -16.98
CA ALA A 47 9.11 19.68 -16.23
C ALA A 47 8.34 19.70 -14.89
N GLN A 48 7.36 18.82 -14.68
CA GLN A 48 6.60 18.76 -13.43
C GLN A 48 7.47 18.20 -12.29
N PRO A 49 7.33 18.70 -11.05
CA PRO A 49 8.07 18.16 -9.92
C PRO A 49 7.69 16.72 -9.58
N GLN A 50 6.51 16.26 -10.02
CA GLN A 50 6.03 14.89 -9.89
C GLN A 50 6.88 13.88 -10.66
N TYR A 51 7.65 14.32 -11.66
CA TYR A 51 8.65 13.49 -12.33
C TYR A 51 9.68 12.95 -11.33
N GLY A 52 10.30 13.83 -10.55
CA GLY A 52 11.29 13.46 -9.54
C GLY A 52 10.72 12.58 -8.44
N GLU A 53 9.46 12.81 -8.04
CA GLU A 53 8.75 11.95 -7.08
C GLU A 53 8.53 10.53 -7.64
N ARG A 54 8.10 10.41 -8.91
CA ARG A 54 7.87 9.13 -9.58
C ARG A 54 9.17 8.33 -9.73
N TRP A 55 10.17 8.93 -10.36
CA TRP A 55 11.44 8.28 -10.66
C TRP A 55 12.32 8.13 -9.42
N GLY A 56 12.17 9.03 -8.45
CA GLY A 56 12.83 8.94 -7.15
C GLY A 56 12.36 7.73 -6.38
N ARG A 57 11.08 7.35 -6.47
CA ARG A 57 10.58 6.15 -5.80
C ARG A 57 11.31 4.88 -6.26
N TYR A 58 11.52 4.73 -7.57
CA TYR A 58 12.29 3.60 -8.11
C TYR A 58 13.74 3.60 -7.64
N TRP A 59 14.36 4.77 -7.55
CA TRP A 59 15.70 4.89 -6.99
C TRP A 59 15.76 4.50 -5.49
N LEU A 60 14.75 4.87 -4.72
CA LEU A 60 14.67 4.58 -3.29
C LEU A 60 14.51 3.08 -3.01
N ASP A 61 13.93 2.30 -3.93
CA ASP A 61 13.95 0.82 -3.86
C ASP A 61 15.37 0.27 -3.99
N VAL A 62 16.12 0.76 -4.98
CA VAL A 62 17.52 0.39 -5.19
C VAL A 62 18.37 0.76 -3.97
N ALA A 63 18.15 1.96 -3.43
CA ALA A 63 18.88 2.51 -2.29
C ALA A 63 18.49 1.88 -0.94
N ARG A 64 17.49 0.99 -0.89
CA ARG A 64 16.92 0.38 0.33
C ARG A 64 16.53 1.42 1.39
N TYR A 65 15.90 2.50 0.94
CA TYR A 65 15.46 3.61 1.79
C TYR A 65 14.54 3.11 2.92
N ALA A 66 14.83 3.55 4.14
CA ALA A 66 13.93 3.45 5.26
C ALA A 66 14.13 4.63 6.21
N ASP A 67 13.07 5.00 6.93
CA ASP A 67 13.17 5.97 8.02
C ASP A 67 13.79 5.34 9.30
N THR A 68 13.93 4.00 9.34
CA THR A 68 14.44 3.27 10.51
C THR A 68 15.65 2.37 10.22
N LYS A 69 16.49 2.18 11.25
CA LYS A 69 17.73 1.38 11.28
C LYS A 69 17.52 -0.14 11.28
N GLY A 70 16.30 -0.59 11.58
CA GLY A 70 16.00 -1.97 11.94
C GLY A 70 16.26 -2.25 13.43
N TYR A 71 16.70 -3.47 13.75
CA TYR A 71 17.02 -3.85 15.13
C TYR A 71 18.42 -3.33 15.52
N VAL A 72 18.47 -2.53 16.58
CA VAL A 72 19.67 -1.94 17.17
C VAL A 72 19.57 -2.03 18.70
N PHE A 73 20.71 -2.21 19.38
CA PHE A 73 20.77 -2.21 20.84
C PHE A 73 21.12 -0.81 21.35
N THR A 74 20.44 -0.34 22.40
CA THR A 74 20.85 0.85 23.17
C THR A 74 20.87 2.20 22.44
N GLU A 75 20.35 2.30 21.22
CA GLU A 75 20.25 3.56 20.46
C GLU A 75 18.86 3.76 19.85
N ASN A 76 18.58 4.98 19.40
CA ASN A 76 17.33 5.31 18.70
C ASN A 76 17.26 4.55 17.36
N ARG A 77 16.11 3.89 17.13
CA ARG A 77 15.81 3.13 15.92
C ARG A 77 15.48 4.01 14.71
N GLU A 78 15.08 5.25 14.92
CA GLU A 78 14.86 6.21 13.84
C GLU A 78 16.20 6.75 13.32
N TYR A 79 16.29 6.90 12.00
CA TYR A 79 17.31 7.74 11.39
C TYR A 79 16.90 9.20 11.51
N ALA A 80 17.78 10.03 12.10
CA ALA A 80 17.58 11.48 12.10
C ALA A 80 17.58 11.99 10.65
N ASP A 81 16.52 12.69 10.26
CA ASP A 81 16.40 13.35 8.96
C ASP A 81 16.59 12.45 7.72
N ALA A 82 16.24 11.16 7.81
CA ALA A 82 16.29 10.25 6.65
C ALA A 82 15.58 10.79 5.42
N TRP A 83 14.44 11.45 5.61
CA TRP A 83 13.63 12.07 4.56
C TRP A 83 14.39 13.07 3.70
N ARG A 84 15.47 13.71 4.21
CA ARG A 84 16.32 14.62 3.43
C ARG A 84 17.04 13.91 2.28
N TYR A 85 17.37 12.62 2.42
CA TYR A 85 17.91 11.84 1.30
C TYR A 85 16.85 11.63 0.21
N ARG A 86 15.60 11.29 0.57
CA ARG A 86 14.49 11.25 -0.39
C ARG A 86 14.33 12.58 -1.11
N GLU A 87 14.38 13.70 -0.40
CA GLU A 87 14.29 15.02 -1.02
C GLU A 87 15.45 15.31 -1.97
N TRP A 88 16.68 14.98 -1.56
CA TRP A 88 17.84 15.13 -2.42
C TRP A 88 17.66 14.33 -3.71
N VAL A 89 17.24 13.06 -3.63
CA VAL A 89 16.95 12.22 -4.82
C VAL A 89 15.91 12.87 -5.73
N ILE A 90 14.77 13.30 -5.18
CA ILE A 90 13.68 13.94 -5.95
C ILE A 90 14.18 15.22 -6.64
N ARG A 91 14.90 16.07 -5.91
CA ARG A 91 15.45 17.33 -6.44
C ARG A 91 16.49 17.09 -7.52
N SER A 92 17.42 16.16 -7.31
CA SER A 92 18.44 15.80 -8.28
C SER A 92 17.84 15.29 -9.59
N LEU A 93 16.79 14.47 -9.52
CA LEU A 93 16.06 14.03 -10.71
C LEU A 93 15.35 15.20 -11.39
N ASN A 94 14.61 16.02 -10.65
CA ASN A 94 13.90 17.17 -11.22
C ASN A 94 14.84 18.16 -11.93
N ASN A 95 16.04 18.37 -11.38
CA ASN A 95 17.09 19.20 -11.97
C ASN A 95 17.83 18.53 -13.13
N ASP A 96 17.49 17.28 -13.47
CA ASP A 96 18.20 16.44 -14.45
C ASP A 96 19.71 16.39 -14.18
N GLN A 97 20.09 16.25 -12.90
CA GLN A 97 21.49 16.12 -12.51
C GLN A 97 22.14 14.96 -13.28
N PRO A 98 23.29 15.18 -13.93
CA PRO A 98 24.04 14.13 -14.61
C PRO A 98 24.22 12.90 -13.73
N PHE A 99 23.93 11.72 -14.26
CA PHE A 99 23.88 10.50 -13.45
C PHE A 99 25.24 10.13 -12.82
N ASP A 100 26.34 10.47 -13.49
CA ASP A 100 27.69 10.33 -12.94
C ASP A 100 27.90 11.22 -11.70
N GLN A 101 27.53 12.49 -11.77
CA GLN A 101 27.60 13.40 -10.63
C GLN A 101 26.65 12.99 -9.50
N PHE A 102 25.48 12.48 -9.85
CA PHE A 102 24.54 11.90 -8.90
C PHE A 102 25.19 10.74 -8.13
N ILE A 103 25.90 9.83 -8.80
CA ILE A 103 26.65 8.75 -8.15
C ILE A 103 27.79 9.30 -7.29
N HIS A 104 28.55 10.29 -7.79
CA HIS A 104 29.67 10.88 -7.04
C HIS A 104 29.23 11.47 -5.71
N GLN A 105 28.14 12.24 -5.70
CA GLN A 105 27.61 12.83 -4.47
C GLN A 105 27.14 11.75 -3.48
N GLN A 106 26.51 10.67 -3.95
CA GLN A 106 26.06 9.60 -3.06
C GLN A 106 27.20 8.82 -2.40
N LEU A 107 28.36 8.70 -3.06
CA LEU A 107 29.49 7.95 -2.53
C LEU A 107 30.49 8.83 -1.77
N ALA A 108 30.66 10.09 -2.17
CA ALA A 108 31.76 10.94 -1.72
C ALA A 108 31.42 12.45 -1.69
N ALA A 109 30.18 12.85 -1.39
CA ALA A 109 29.80 14.27 -1.31
C ALA A 109 30.71 15.13 -0.41
N ASP A 110 31.27 14.55 0.66
CA ASP A 110 32.22 15.19 1.58
C ASP A 110 33.59 15.48 0.95
N ARG A 111 33.86 14.93 -0.23
CA ARG A 111 35.11 15.10 -0.98
C ARG A 111 34.94 15.94 -2.25
N LEU A 112 33.74 16.47 -2.49
CA LEU A 112 33.40 17.28 -3.66
C LEU A 112 33.30 18.77 -3.28
N PRO A 113 33.36 19.69 -4.26
CA PRO A 113 32.97 21.08 -4.03
C PRO A 113 31.58 21.16 -3.38
N GLY A 114 31.40 22.03 -2.39
CA GLY A 114 30.16 22.10 -1.60
C GLY A 114 30.06 21.06 -0.48
N ALA A 115 31.19 20.49 -0.02
CA ALA A 115 31.24 19.52 1.09
C ALA A 115 30.68 20.05 2.43
N ASP A 116 30.45 21.36 2.57
CA ASP A 116 29.82 21.96 3.75
C ASP A 116 28.30 22.15 3.60
N ASP A 117 27.71 21.91 2.42
CA ASP A 117 26.27 22.03 2.18
C ASP A 117 25.52 20.81 2.74
N PRO A 118 24.68 20.96 3.79
CA PRO A 118 23.85 19.89 4.33
C PRO A 118 23.00 19.20 3.27
N ALA A 119 22.53 19.96 2.28
CA ALA A 119 21.65 19.46 1.25
C ALA A 119 22.39 18.56 0.26
N GLN A 120 23.66 18.83 -0.05
CA GLN A 120 24.52 17.93 -0.83
C GLN A 120 24.92 16.69 -0.01
N LEU A 121 25.30 16.87 1.26
CA LEU A 121 25.71 15.77 2.13
C LEU A 121 24.60 14.74 2.37
N ALA A 122 23.33 15.15 2.27
CA ALA A 122 22.19 14.24 2.33
C ALA A 122 22.26 13.10 1.28
N ALA A 123 22.96 13.30 0.15
CA ALA A 123 23.17 12.28 -0.88
C ALA A 123 23.79 10.99 -0.32
N MET A 124 24.64 11.10 0.70
CA MET A 124 25.31 9.96 1.33
C MET A 124 24.35 9.04 2.09
N GLY A 125 23.07 9.43 2.24
CA GLY A 125 21.99 8.54 2.65
C GLY A 125 21.96 7.23 1.88
N PHE A 126 22.42 7.20 0.62
CA PHE A 126 22.62 5.97 -0.15
C PHE A 126 23.46 4.91 0.59
N LEU A 127 24.55 5.33 1.25
CA LEU A 127 25.44 4.46 2.01
C LEU A 127 25.08 4.35 3.51
N THR A 128 24.39 5.36 4.07
CA THR A 128 24.17 5.48 5.53
C THR A 128 22.77 5.07 5.99
N LEU A 129 21.75 5.08 5.12
CA LEU A 129 20.38 4.62 5.42
C LEU A 129 20.19 3.12 5.17
N GLY A 130 21.17 2.30 5.54
CA GLY A 130 21.13 0.83 5.46
C GLY A 130 20.58 0.17 6.74
N ARG A 131 20.55 -1.16 6.77
CA ARG A 131 20.23 -1.90 7.99
C ARG A 131 21.47 -1.89 8.89
N ARG A 132 21.29 -1.88 10.20
CA ARG A 132 22.42 -1.86 11.16
C ARG A 132 22.92 -3.22 11.63
N PHE A 133 22.21 -4.31 11.33
CA PHE A 133 22.64 -5.69 11.63
C PHE A 133 23.13 -5.87 13.08
N LEU A 134 22.37 -5.38 14.07
CA LEU A 134 22.78 -5.39 15.48
C LEU A 134 24.13 -4.69 15.73
N ASN A 135 24.43 -3.65 14.95
CA ASN A 135 25.68 -2.91 14.91
C ASN A 135 26.91 -3.74 14.49
N ASN A 136 26.71 -4.85 13.77
CA ASN A 136 27.80 -5.60 13.15
C ASN A 136 28.38 -4.83 11.97
N THR A 137 29.55 -4.23 12.18
CA THR A 137 30.26 -3.42 11.17
C THR A 137 30.58 -4.21 9.90
N HIS A 138 30.88 -5.51 10.00
CA HIS A 138 31.22 -6.32 8.83
C HIS A 138 30.02 -6.52 7.91
N ASP A 139 28.82 -6.70 8.47
CA ASP A 139 27.60 -6.88 7.70
C ASP A 139 27.08 -5.54 7.13
N ILE A 140 27.29 -4.43 7.84
CA ILE A 140 27.04 -3.08 7.31
C ILE A 140 27.92 -2.80 6.10
N ILE A 141 29.21 -3.14 6.16
CA ILE A 141 30.13 -2.96 5.03
C ILE A 141 29.75 -3.88 3.86
N ASP A 142 29.40 -5.13 4.13
CA ASP A 142 28.93 -6.06 3.09
C ASP A 142 27.68 -5.52 2.37
N ASP A 143 26.70 -5.01 3.11
CA ASP A 143 25.52 -4.34 2.53
C ASP A 143 25.88 -3.11 1.67
N ARG A 144 26.89 -2.33 2.05
CA ARG A 144 27.39 -1.20 1.24
C ARG A 144 28.05 -1.68 -0.05
N ILE A 145 28.87 -2.73 0.01
CA ILE A 145 29.50 -3.34 -1.17
C ILE A 145 28.40 -3.84 -2.10
N ASP A 146 27.47 -4.62 -1.57
CA ASP A 146 26.35 -5.19 -2.30
C ASP A 146 25.49 -4.13 -3.01
N LEU A 147 25.12 -3.08 -2.27
CA LEU A 147 24.41 -1.93 -2.83
C LEU A 147 25.18 -1.31 -3.99
N VAL A 148 26.47 -1.02 -3.80
CA VAL A 148 27.26 -0.32 -4.81
C VAL A 148 27.46 -1.19 -6.04
N THR A 149 27.80 -2.47 -5.87
CA THR A 149 28.15 -3.31 -7.01
C THR A 149 26.92 -3.78 -7.78
N ARG A 150 25.87 -4.27 -7.10
CA ARG A 150 24.62 -4.66 -7.79
C ARG A 150 23.77 -3.46 -8.18
N GLY A 151 23.70 -2.45 -7.29
CA GLY A 151 22.89 -1.25 -7.50
C GLY A 151 23.46 -0.32 -8.57
N LEU A 152 24.78 -0.22 -8.77
CA LEU A 152 25.34 0.68 -9.79
C LEU A 152 25.89 -0.05 -11.01
N MET A 153 26.48 -1.23 -10.85
CA MET A 153 27.16 -1.95 -11.94
C MET A 153 26.52 -3.28 -12.32
N GLY A 154 25.53 -3.76 -11.57
CA GLY A 154 24.89 -5.05 -11.84
C GLY A 154 25.84 -6.24 -11.66
N VAL A 155 26.79 -6.16 -10.71
CA VAL A 155 27.78 -7.22 -10.47
C VAL A 155 27.66 -7.74 -9.04
N THR A 156 27.64 -9.07 -8.90
CA THR A 156 27.58 -9.80 -7.62
C THR A 156 28.98 -9.94 -7.00
N VAL A 157 29.38 -8.99 -6.15
CA VAL A 157 30.69 -9.04 -5.47
C VAL A 157 30.61 -9.67 -4.08
N SER A 158 29.51 -9.52 -3.35
CA SER A 158 29.39 -10.01 -1.97
C SER A 158 29.55 -11.53 -1.80
N CYS A 159 29.27 -12.34 -2.83
CA CYS A 159 29.56 -13.77 -2.77
C CYS A 159 31.07 -14.05 -2.61
N ALA A 160 31.93 -13.12 -3.04
CA ALA A 160 33.37 -13.22 -2.90
C ALA A 160 33.88 -12.96 -1.47
N ARG A 161 32.99 -12.71 -0.49
CA ARG A 161 33.34 -12.48 0.92
C ARG A 161 34.06 -13.67 1.56
N CYS A 162 33.62 -14.88 1.25
CA CYS A 162 34.08 -16.11 1.92
C CYS A 162 35.00 -16.98 1.06
N HIS A 163 34.84 -16.92 -0.26
CA HIS A 163 35.61 -17.68 -1.24
C HIS A 163 35.63 -16.88 -2.55
N ASP A 164 36.53 -17.17 -3.49
CA ASP A 164 36.48 -16.51 -4.81
C ASP A 164 35.14 -16.83 -5.48
N HIS A 165 34.58 -15.85 -6.18
CA HIS A 165 33.27 -15.99 -6.80
C HIS A 165 33.25 -17.22 -7.73
N LYS A 166 32.17 -18.01 -7.64
CA LYS A 166 32.13 -19.35 -8.25
C LYS A 166 32.20 -19.33 -9.78
N TYR A 167 31.72 -18.26 -10.40
CA TYR A 167 31.53 -18.17 -11.85
C TYR A 167 32.15 -16.92 -12.46
N ASP A 168 31.74 -15.74 -11.99
CA ASP A 168 32.38 -14.49 -12.39
C ASP A 168 33.81 -14.38 -11.85
N PRO A 169 34.74 -13.74 -12.59
CA PRO A 169 36.15 -13.64 -12.23
C PRO A 169 36.41 -12.65 -11.08
N ILE A 170 35.58 -12.66 -10.05
CA ILE A 170 35.70 -11.79 -8.87
C ILE A 170 36.38 -12.57 -7.74
N SER A 171 37.55 -12.11 -7.32
CA SER A 171 38.32 -12.74 -6.24
C SER A 171 37.90 -12.25 -4.86
N GLN A 172 38.29 -12.97 -3.81
CA GLN A 172 38.27 -12.46 -2.43
C GLN A 172 39.04 -11.15 -2.31
N ALA A 173 40.17 -11.03 -3.01
CA ALA A 173 40.96 -9.80 -2.98
C ALA A 173 40.17 -8.60 -3.52
N ASP A 174 39.32 -8.78 -4.54
CA ASP A 174 38.44 -7.72 -5.04
C ASP A 174 37.40 -7.30 -4.01
N TYR A 175 36.74 -8.27 -3.36
CA TYR A 175 35.80 -7.98 -2.27
C TYR A 175 36.48 -7.21 -1.13
N TYR A 176 37.65 -7.67 -0.66
CA TYR A 176 38.35 -7.04 0.46
C TYR A 176 39.02 -5.71 0.08
N SER A 177 39.32 -5.48 -1.20
CA SER A 177 39.73 -4.16 -1.71
C SER A 177 38.61 -3.13 -1.53
N LEU A 178 37.36 -3.49 -1.86
CA LEU A 178 36.17 -2.65 -1.60
C LEU A 178 35.82 -2.56 -0.11
N TYR A 179 35.97 -3.65 0.64
CA TYR A 179 35.80 -3.66 2.10
C TYR A 179 36.68 -2.59 2.75
N GLY A 180 37.95 -2.48 2.33
CA GLY A 180 38.86 -1.46 2.84
C GLY A 180 38.40 -0.03 2.59
N VAL A 181 37.68 0.23 1.49
CA VAL A 181 37.11 1.56 1.20
C VAL A 181 36.11 1.95 2.29
N PHE A 182 35.13 1.10 2.55
CA PHE A 182 34.09 1.39 3.53
C PHE A 182 34.57 1.24 4.98
N ALA A 183 35.52 0.34 5.25
CA ALA A 183 36.17 0.22 6.56
C ALA A 183 37.00 1.46 6.92
N SER A 184 37.49 2.18 5.91
CA SER A 184 38.22 3.46 6.06
C SER A 184 37.30 4.67 6.16
N SER A 185 36.00 4.46 6.36
CA SER A 185 35.00 5.53 6.51
C SER A 185 34.35 5.47 7.89
N GLU A 186 33.79 6.60 8.35
CA GLU A 186 33.04 6.68 9.60
C GLU A 186 31.85 7.64 9.49
N GLU A 187 30.85 7.41 10.33
CA GLU A 187 29.63 8.23 10.41
C GLU A 187 29.74 9.11 11.66
N PRO A 188 30.15 10.37 11.54
CA PRO A 188 30.35 11.25 12.70
C PRO A 188 29.02 11.66 13.35
N GLY A 189 27.90 11.51 12.64
CA GLY A 189 26.58 11.99 13.06
C GLY A 189 26.51 13.52 13.16
N GLY A 190 25.33 14.01 13.58
CA GLY A 190 25.10 15.43 13.87
C GLY A 190 25.30 16.38 12.69
N GLU A 191 25.73 17.61 12.98
CA GLU A 191 25.99 18.67 11.99
C GLU A 191 27.22 18.36 11.10
N PRO A 192 27.29 18.90 9.87
CA PRO A 192 26.24 19.65 9.16
C PRO A 192 25.14 18.77 8.57
N SER A 193 25.25 17.44 8.65
CA SER A 193 24.20 16.51 8.23
C SER A 193 24.37 15.15 8.93
N PRO A 194 23.28 14.58 9.50
CA PRO A 194 23.36 13.29 10.19
C PRO A 194 23.59 12.12 9.23
N LEU A 195 23.43 12.34 7.91
CA LEU A 195 23.59 11.32 6.87
C LEU A 195 25.00 11.24 6.31
N ARG A 196 25.92 12.10 6.78
CA ARG A 196 27.27 12.21 6.22
C ARG A 196 28.14 11.01 6.60
N LEU A 197 28.94 10.59 5.63
CA LEU A 197 29.99 9.60 5.80
C LEU A 197 31.32 10.30 5.46
N VAL A 198 32.31 10.21 6.34
CA VAL A 198 33.61 10.88 6.16
C VAL A 198 34.74 9.86 6.16
N ASP A 199 35.88 10.26 5.61
CA ASP A 199 37.10 9.46 5.66
C ASP A 199 37.66 9.42 7.08
N ARG A 200 38.09 8.25 7.53
CA ARG A 200 38.84 8.14 8.78
C ARG A 200 40.19 8.85 8.64
N PRO A 201 40.71 9.48 9.70
CA PRO A 201 42.03 10.11 9.68
C PRO A 201 43.16 9.13 9.30
N GLN A 202 43.04 7.88 9.75
CA GLN A 202 43.92 6.78 9.37
C GLN A 202 43.11 5.72 8.62
N PRO A 203 43.34 5.56 7.31
CA PRO A 203 42.66 4.52 6.56
C PRO A 203 43.03 3.12 7.03
N VAL A 204 42.07 2.20 6.94
CA VAL A 204 42.27 0.80 7.29
C VAL A 204 43.02 0.11 6.15
N GLU A 205 44.10 -0.59 6.47
CA GLU A 205 44.73 -1.55 5.57
C GLU A 205 43.90 -2.84 5.56
N PRO A 206 43.17 -3.14 4.46
CA PRO A 206 42.29 -4.29 4.46
C PRO A 206 43.09 -5.58 4.29
N VAL A 207 42.61 -6.63 4.95
CA VAL A 207 43.12 -7.99 4.80
C VAL A 207 41.97 -8.90 4.39
N ILE A 208 42.30 -10.01 3.75
CA ILE A 208 41.30 -11.05 3.47
C ILE A 208 40.87 -11.69 4.79
N PHE A 209 39.58 -11.74 5.10
CA PHE A 209 39.08 -12.60 6.17
C PHE A 209 38.87 -14.00 5.62
N VAL A 210 39.66 -14.95 6.10
CA VAL A 210 39.62 -16.33 5.62
C VAL A 210 38.25 -16.93 5.93
N ARG A 211 37.53 -17.35 4.88
CA ARG A 211 36.13 -17.80 4.96
C ARG A 211 35.17 -16.76 5.55
N GLY A 212 35.48 -15.48 5.39
CA GLY A 212 34.66 -14.37 5.88
C GLY A 212 34.74 -14.12 7.39
N SER A 213 35.63 -14.81 8.11
CA SER A 213 35.75 -14.70 9.57
C SER A 213 36.73 -13.59 9.99
N PRO A 214 36.28 -12.49 10.62
CA PRO A 214 37.15 -11.37 10.98
C PRO A 214 38.30 -11.74 11.94
N GLY A 215 38.09 -12.77 12.76
CA GLY A 215 39.12 -13.30 13.66
C GLY A 215 40.22 -14.11 12.96
N ASN A 216 40.06 -14.43 11.68
CA ASN A 216 41.02 -15.21 10.89
C ASN A 216 41.54 -14.38 9.71
N ARG A 217 42.66 -13.67 9.93
CA ARG A 217 43.23 -12.72 8.97
C ARG A 217 44.18 -13.43 8.01
N GLY A 218 43.95 -13.23 6.72
CA GLY A 218 44.79 -13.65 5.61
C GLY A 218 45.67 -12.51 5.08
N PRO A 219 46.13 -12.60 3.82
CA PRO A 219 46.99 -11.59 3.20
C PRO A 219 46.37 -10.19 3.16
N ALA A 220 47.22 -9.17 3.23
CA ALA A 220 46.84 -7.79 2.97
C ALA A 220 46.49 -7.60 1.49
N VAL A 221 45.51 -6.76 1.22
CA VAL A 221 45.12 -6.35 -0.12
C VAL A 221 45.04 -4.82 -0.15
N PRO A 222 45.45 -4.15 -1.23
CA PRO A 222 45.31 -2.70 -1.30
C PRO A 222 43.87 -2.33 -1.66
N ARG A 223 43.45 -1.13 -1.28
CA ARG A 223 42.18 -0.56 -1.77
C ARG A 223 42.33 -0.20 -3.23
N ARG A 224 41.40 -0.67 -4.06
CA ARG A 224 41.34 -0.42 -5.50
C ARG A 224 39.99 -0.85 -6.05
N PHE A 225 39.74 -0.49 -7.30
CA PHE A 225 38.63 -1.04 -8.06
C PHE A 225 38.86 -2.55 -8.33
N PRO A 226 37.80 -3.39 -8.43
CA PRO A 226 37.95 -4.80 -8.73
C PRO A 226 38.78 -5.03 -9.99
N VAL A 227 39.81 -5.88 -9.89
CA VAL A 227 40.77 -6.15 -10.98
C VAL A 227 40.07 -6.71 -12.21
N ALA A 228 39.04 -7.53 -11.99
CA ALA A 228 38.19 -8.07 -13.05
C ALA A 228 37.47 -7.02 -13.89
N LEU A 229 37.30 -5.80 -13.35
CA LEU A 229 36.60 -4.68 -13.98
C LEU A 229 37.55 -3.52 -14.30
N SER A 230 38.85 -3.68 -14.09
CA SER A 230 39.86 -2.64 -14.30
C SER A 230 40.93 -3.08 -15.30
N ALA A 231 41.78 -2.13 -15.70
CA ALA A 231 43.03 -2.48 -16.34
C ALA A 231 43.90 -3.31 -15.37
N PRO A 232 44.68 -4.30 -15.85
CA PRO A 232 45.51 -5.17 -15.00
C PRO A 232 46.53 -4.43 -14.13
N ASP A 233 46.96 -3.25 -14.55
CA ASP A 233 47.97 -2.39 -13.93
C ASP A 233 47.36 -1.19 -13.18
N ALA A 234 46.05 -1.17 -12.96
CA ALA A 234 45.39 -0.10 -12.24
C ALA A 234 46.00 0.09 -10.83
N PRO A 235 46.46 1.31 -10.48
CA PRO A 235 47.17 1.54 -9.23
C PRO A 235 46.24 1.42 -8.02
N ALA A 236 46.83 1.04 -6.89
CA ALA A 236 46.17 1.09 -5.59
C ALA A 236 45.88 2.53 -5.15
N TRP A 237 44.75 2.75 -4.47
CA TRP A 237 44.38 4.03 -3.91
C TRP A 237 45.08 4.28 -2.57
N GLN A 238 45.79 5.41 -2.47
CA GLN A 238 46.64 5.75 -1.33
C GLN A 238 46.05 6.84 -0.42
N THR A 239 45.11 7.64 -0.93
CA THR A 239 44.58 8.83 -0.26
C THR A 239 43.16 8.60 0.27
N GLY A 240 42.86 9.14 1.45
CA GLY A 240 41.50 9.11 2.01
C GLY A 240 40.97 7.69 2.19
N SER A 241 39.65 7.50 2.10
CA SER A 241 39.00 6.18 2.15
C SER A 241 39.10 5.41 0.82
N GLY A 242 39.19 6.10 -0.31
CA GLY A 242 39.01 5.53 -1.64
C GLY A 242 37.59 5.67 -2.20
N ARG A 243 36.65 6.31 -1.47
CA ARG A 243 35.24 6.46 -1.91
C ARG A 243 35.11 7.35 -3.16
N LEU A 244 35.89 8.43 -3.24
CA LEU A 244 35.86 9.32 -4.40
C LEU A 244 36.43 8.63 -5.64
N GLU A 245 37.54 7.91 -5.48
CA GLU A 245 38.17 7.12 -6.54
C GLU A 245 37.26 5.99 -7.00
N LEU A 246 36.55 5.33 -6.08
CA LEU A 246 35.52 4.33 -6.38
C LEU A 246 34.38 4.93 -7.22
N ALA A 247 33.87 6.11 -6.83
CA ALA A 247 32.86 6.84 -7.60
C ALA A 247 33.33 7.15 -9.03
N GLN A 248 34.56 7.66 -9.17
CA GLN A 248 35.16 7.96 -10.48
C GLN A 248 35.36 6.71 -11.34
N ALA A 249 35.78 5.59 -10.75
CA ALA A 249 35.93 4.32 -11.46
C ALA A 249 34.59 3.73 -11.91
N ILE A 250 33.55 3.83 -11.07
CA ILE A 250 32.19 3.36 -11.41
C ILE A 250 31.62 4.14 -12.59
N THR A 251 31.80 5.46 -12.63
CA THR A 251 31.23 6.31 -13.68
C THR A 251 32.20 6.59 -14.82
N SER A 252 33.35 5.92 -14.86
CA SER A 252 34.34 6.09 -15.91
C SER A 252 33.75 5.70 -17.27
N PRO A 253 33.97 6.46 -18.35
CA PRO A 253 33.58 6.04 -19.70
C PRO A 253 34.18 4.70 -20.13
N ALA A 254 35.29 4.27 -19.51
CA ALA A 254 35.89 2.96 -19.74
C ALA A 254 35.14 1.81 -19.03
N ASN A 255 34.19 2.12 -18.15
CA ASN A 255 33.33 1.17 -17.45
C ASN A 255 31.90 1.22 -18.03
N PRO A 256 31.54 0.33 -18.99
CA PRO A 256 30.23 0.38 -19.64
C PRO A 256 29.08 -0.13 -18.76
N LEU A 257 29.37 -0.80 -17.64
CA LEU A 257 28.36 -1.47 -16.82
C LEU A 257 27.37 -0.48 -16.21
N THR A 258 27.86 0.64 -15.71
CA THR A 258 27.03 1.64 -15.03
C THR A 258 25.96 2.23 -15.95
N ALA A 259 26.34 2.58 -17.19
CA ALA A 259 25.40 3.06 -18.19
C ALA A 259 24.38 1.98 -18.61
N ARG A 260 24.85 0.75 -18.88
CA ARG A 260 23.98 -0.39 -19.24
C ARG A 260 22.95 -0.68 -18.16
N VAL A 261 23.36 -0.67 -16.90
CA VAL A 261 22.49 -0.95 -15.77
C VAL A 261 21.45 0.16 -15.57
N ALA A 262 21.85 1.43 -15.71
CA ALA A 262 20.93 2.55 -15.64
C ALA A 262 19.88 2.52 -16.76
N VAL A 263 20.33 2.32 -18.01
CA VAL A 263 19.46 2.19 -19.20
C VAL A 263 18.51 1.03 -19.02
N ASN A 264 19.00 -0.15 -18.61
CA ASN A 264 18.17 -1.33 -18.44
C ASN A 264 17.06 -1.14 -17.39
N ARG A 265 17.33 -0.41 -16.29
CA ARG A 265 16.31 -0.10 -15.29
C ARG A 265 15.28 0.90 -15.78
N ILE A 266 15.72 1.97 -16.47
CA ILE A 266 14.79 2.93 -17.08
C ILE A 266 13.89 2.22 -18.09
N TRP A 267 14.47 1.36 -18.93
CA TRP A 267 13.73 0.52 -19.86
C TRP A 267 12.73 -0.38 -19.14
N MET A 268 13.16 -1.09 -18.08
CA MET A 268 12.30 -1.97 -17.29
C MET A 268 11.09 -1.23 -16.71
N HIS A 269 11.27 -0.02 -16.19
CA HIS A 269 10.15 0.77 -15.64
C HIS A 269 9.19 1.28 -16.74
N LEU A 270 9.68 1.47 -17.96
CA LEU A 270 8.85 1.90 -19.10
C LEU A 270 8.14 0.75 -19.80
N PHE A 271 8.75 -0.43 -19.89
CA PHE A 271 8.24 -1.59 -20.64
C PHE A 271 7.73 -2.75 -19.76
N GLY A 272 7.92 -2.67 -18.44
CA GLY A 272 7.56 -3.72 -17.48
C GLY A 272 8.62 -4.82 -17.35
N GLN A 273 9.56 -4.90 -18.28
CA GLN A 273 10.66 -5.85 -18.29
C GLN A 273 11.92 -5.21 -18.87
N GLY A 274 13.08 -5.48 -18.26
CA GLY A 274 14.37 -4.99 -18.74
C GLY A 274 14.85 -5.76 -19.99
N LEU A 275 15.70 -5.11 -20.78
CA LEU A 275 16.46 -5.75 -21.87
C LEU A 275 17.32 -6.91 -21.35
N VAL A 276 17.90 -6.73 -20.16
CA VAL A 276 18.45 -7.79 -19.31
C VAL A 276 17.45 -8.08 -18.19
N GLN A 277 16.96 -9.31 -18.11
CA GLN A 277 15.89 -9.70 -17.19
C GLN A 277 16.31 -9.73 -15.70
N THR A 278 17.61 -9.61 -15.43
CA THR A 278 18.25 -9.58 -14.11
C THR A 278 18.88 -8.20 -13.86
N PRO A 279 18.12 -7.15 -13.50
CA PRO A 279 18.66 -5.78 -13.42
C PRO A 279 19.76 -5.55 -12.37
N GLY A 280 20.03 -6.51 -11.49
CA GLY A 280 21.10 -6.46 -10.49
C GLY A 280 22.23 -7.47 -10.73
N ASP A 281 22.20 -8.21 -11.85
CA ASP A 281 23.17 -9.23 -12.20
C ASP A 281 23.34 -9.28 -13.73
N PHE A 282 24.51 -8.89 -14.20
CA PHE A 282 24.96 -8.90 -15.60
C PHE A 282 26.11 -9.92 -15.78
N GLY A 283 26.28 -10.84 -14.81
CA GLY A 283 27.33 -11.84 -14.79
C GLY A 283 27.23 -12.87 -15.89
N VAL A 284 28.26 -13.70 -16.02
CA VAL A 284 28.45 -14.62 -17.16
C VAL A 284 27.40 -15.74 -17.26
N ARG A 285 26.60 -15.93 -16.21
CA ARG A 285 25.52 -16.92 -16.14
C ARG A 285 24.14 -16.37 -16.46
N THR A 286 24.04 -15.08 -16.73
CA THR A 286 22.79 -14.43 -17.09
C THR A 286 22.45 -14.71 -18.55
N GLU A 287 21.16 -14.75 -18.89
CA GLU A 287 20.73 -14.89 -20.29
C GLU A 287 21.22 -13.68 -21.09
N LYS A 288 21.79 -13.93 -22.27
CA LYS A 288 22.19 -12.83 -23.16
C LYS A 288 20.95 -12.02 -23.54
N PRO A 289 20.99 -10.67 -23.44
CA PRO A 289 19.85 -9.85 -23.82
C PRO A 289 19.54 -10.05 -25.31
N GLN A 290 18.26 -10.23 -25.65
CA GLN A 290 17.84 -10.42 -27.04
C GLN A 290 18.16 -9.19 -27.90
N HIS A 291 18.08 -8.00 -27.32
CA HIS A 291 18.37 -6.73 -27.97
C HIS A 291 19.67 -6.11 -27.42
N ALA A 292 20.76 -6.87 -27.47
CA ALA A 292 22.07 -6.44 -26.93
C ALA A 292 22.58 -5.14 -27.59
N GLU A 293 22.48 -5.04 -28.92
CA GLU A 293 22.92 -3.86 -29.68
C GLU A 293 22.14 -2.60 -29.30
N LEU A 294 20.83 -2.74 -29.02
CA LEU A 294 19.99 -1.63 -28.56
C LEU A 294 20.43 -1.15 -27.17
N LEU A 295 20.71 -2.08 -26.26
CA LEU A 295 21.23 -1.73 -24.93
C LEU A 295 22.55 -0.97 -25.03
N ASP A 296 23.46 -1.45 -25.88
CA ASP A 296 24.77 -0.83 -26.08
C ASP A 296 24.65 0.56 -26.70
N TRP A 297 23.80 0.71 -27.72
CA TRP A 297 23.52 2.00 -28.35
C TRP A 297 22.93 3.00 -27.35
N LEU A 298 21.86 2.62 -26.63
CA LEU A 298 21.24 3.49 -25.61
C LEU A 298 22.23 3.87 -24.50
N SER A 299 23.13 2.96 -24.12
CA SER A 299 24.14 3.23 -23.07
C SER A 299 25.21 4.20 -23.55
N ALA A 300 25.67 4.05 -24.79
CA ALA A 300 26.61 4.99 -25.40
C ALA A 300 25.99 6.38 -25.55
N GLU A 301 24.76 6.47 -26.05
CA GLU A 301 24.02 7.73 -26.18
C GLU A 301 23.74 8.39 -24.83
N PHE A 302 23.43 7.60 -23.79
CA PHE A 302 23.23 8.11 -22.44
C PHE A 302 24.49 8.78 -21.89
N MET A 303 25.67 8.20 -22.10
CA MET A 303 26.94 8.83 -21.71
C MET A 303 27.26 10.05 -22.60
N ALA A 304 27.07 9.94 -23.91
CA ALA A 304 27.37 11.02 -24.87
C ALA A 304 26.48 12.26 -24.67
N SER A 305 25.25 12.08 -24.20
CA SER A 305 24.32 13.15 -23.84
C SER A 305 24.53 13.72 -22.43
N GLY A 306 25.72 13.50 -21.84
CA GLY A 306 26.08 14.03 -20.52
C GLY A 306 25.32 13.36 -19.38
N TRP A 307 24.99 12.07 -19.51
CA TRP A 307 24.29 11.29 -18.49
C TRP A 307 22.91 11.86 -18.11
N SER A 308 22.24 12.56 -19.03
CA SER A 308 20.91 13.13 -18.83
C SER A 308 19.83 12.05 -18.90
N ARG A 309 19.13 11.85 -17.77
CA ARG A 309 18.05 10.86 -17.68
C ARG A 309 16.83 11.34 -18.47
N LYS A 310 16.52 12.64 -18.45
CA LYS A 310 15.42 13.19 -19.24
C LYS A 310 15.68 13.02 -20.74
N THR A 311 16.92 13.16 -21.21
CA THR A 311 17.27 12.91 -22.61
C THR A 311 17.04 11.44 -23.00
N LEU A 312 17.50 10.50 -22.19
CA LEU A 312 17.24 9.07 -22.40
C LEU A 312 15.73 8.75 -22.42
N LEU A 313 14.96 9.33 -21.49
CA LEU A 313 13.50 9.18 -21.48
C LEU A 313 12.85 9.71 -22.76
N ARG A 314 13.25 10.90 -23.24
CA ARG A 314 12.75 11.44 -24.51
C ARG A 314 13.01 10.49 -25.66
N THR A 315 14.23 9.96 -25.75
CA THR A 315 14.62 8.99 -26.80
C THR A 315 13.70 7.78 -26.79
N ILE A 316 13.46 7.17 -25.63
CA ILE A 316 12.61 5.97 -25.52
C ILE A 316 11.13 6.30 -25.76
N LEU A 317 10.58 7.33 -25.11
CA LEU A 317 9.15 7.69 -25.18
C LEU A 317 8.71 8.21 -26.56
N ARG A 318 9.66 8.68 -27.38
CA ARG A 318 9.41 9.10 -28.76
C ARG A 318 9.52 7.96 -29.77
N SER A 319 10.05 6.80 -29.37
CA SER A 319 10.18 5.64 -30.26
C SER A 319 8.81 5.10 -30.68
N GLU A 320 8.75 4.52 -31.90
CA GLU A 320 7.57 3.79 -32.36
C GLU A 320 7.28 2.60 -31.43
N THR A 321 8.32 1.88 -31.01
CA THR A 321 8.23 0.71 -30.14
C THR A 321 7.45 0.99 -28.85
N TRP A 322 7.76 2.10 -28.16
CA TRP A 322 7.05 2.48 -26.92
C TRP A 322 5.63 2.98 -27.19
N ARG A 323 5.36 3.54 -28.38
CA ARG A 323 4.06 4.11 -28.77
C ARG A 323 3.06 3.08 -29.31
N GLN A 324 3.45 1.81 -29.45
CA GLN A 324 2.57 0.75 -29.93
C GLN A 324 1.32 0.54 -29.05
N SER A 325 0.26 -0.02 -29.64
CA SER A 325 -0.90 -0.49 -28.87
C SER A 325 -0.52 -1.68 -27.99
N SER A 326 -1.23 -1.86 -26.86
CA SER A 326 -1.18 -3.08 -26.04
C SER A 326 -2.14 -4.16 -26.53
N ASP A 327 -2.93 -3.86 -27.56
CA ASP A 327 -3.88 -4.79 -28.15
C ASP A 327 -3.20 -6.07 -28.63
N ARG A 328 -3.95 -7.15 -28.54
CA ARG A 328 -3.51 -8.46 -29.01
C ARG A 328 -3.18 -8.39 -30.50
N ARG A 329 -2.05 -8.97 -30.90
CA ARG A 329 -1.57 -9.08 -32.29
C ARG A 329 -1.52 -10.54 -32.73
N PRO A 330 -2.64 -11.15 -33.18
CA PRO A 330 -2.69 -12.56 -33.56
C PRO A 330 -1.71 -12.93 -34.68
N ASP A 331 -1.35 -11.96 -35.52
CA ASP A 331 -0.36 -12.11 -36.59
C ASP A 331 1.09 -12.24 -36.08
N ALA A 332 1.40 -11.63 -34.93
CA ALA A 332 2.74 -11.67 -34.33
C ALA A 332 2.91 -12.79 -33.28
N GLU A 333 1.83 -13.27 -32.68
CA GLU A 333 1.86 -14.28 -31.61
C GLU A 333 2.60 -15.59 -31.94
N PRO A 334 2.53 -16.15 -33.17
CA PRO A 334 3.30 -17.35 -33.49
C PRO A 334 4.81 -17.14 -33.45
N ALA A 335 5.28 -15.93 -33.78
CA ALA A 335 6.71 -15.59 -33.81
C ALA A 335 7.21 -15.02 -32.47
N ASP A 336 6.33 -14.38 -31.71
CA ASP A 336 6.65 -13.73 -30.44
C ASP A 336 5.54 -13.92 -29.39
N PRO A 337 5.31 -15.15 -28.91
CA PRO A 337 4.20 -15.46 -28.00
C PRO A 337 4.33 -14.75 -26.64
N GLU A 338 5.56 -14.50 -26.20
CA GLU A 338 5.89 -13.85 -24.93
C GLU A 338 6.11 -12.34 -25.06
N ASN A 339 5.94 -11.77 -26.26
CA ASN A 339 6.18 -10.36 -26.57
C ASN A 339 7.62 -9.87 -26.26
N ARG A 340 8.63 -10.73 -26.39
CA ARG A 340 10.06 -10.40 -26.16
C ARG A 340 10.67 -9.58 -27.30
N LEU A 341 10.13 -9.69 -28.52
CA LEU A 341 10.51 -8.87 -29.67
C LEU A 341 9.73 -7.54 -29.70
N LEU A 342 8.82 -7.33 -28.74
CA LEU A 342 8.06 -6.09 -28.57
C LEU A 342 7.19 -5.76 -29.79
N ALA A 343 6.47 -6.76 -30.32
CA ALA A 343 5.49 -6.58 -31.41
C ALA A 343 4.23 -5.81 -30.98
N ARG A 344 4.06 -5.58 -29.67
CA ARG A 344 3.05 -4.72 -29.04
C ARG A 344 3.59 -4.15 -27.72
N MET A 345 2.89 -3.17 -27.15
CA MET A 345 3.20 -2.70 -25.80
C MET A 345 2.71 -3.69 -24.73
N ASN A 346 3.44 -3.82 -23.63
CA ASN A 346 2.99 -4.61 -22.48
C ASN A 346 1.96 -3.83 -21.66
N ARG A 347 0.84 -4.47 -21.31
CA ARG A 347 -0.07 -3.94 -20.28
C ARG A 347 0.65 -3.92 -18.94
N GLN A 348 0.56 -2.81 -18.22
CA GLN A 348 1.27 -2.64 -16.96
C GLN A 348 0.30 -2.35 -15.84
N ARG A 349 0.42 -3.08 -14.73
CA ARG A 349 -0.32 -2.72 -13.52
C ARG A 349 0.32 -1.47 -12.91
N LEU A 350 -0.51 -0.55 -12.43
CA LEU A 350 -0.05 0.55 -11.59
C LEU A 350 0.60 -0.03 -10.32
N ASP A 351 1.72 0.54 -9.90
CA ASP A 351 2.32 0.23 -8.59
C ASP A 351 1.54 0.89 -7.46
N PHE A 352 1.85 0.52 -6.21
CA PHE A 352 1.17 1.03 -5.02
C PHE A 352 1.02 2.56 -5.03
N GLU A 353 2.12 3.25 -5.38
CA GLU A 353 2.17 4.70 -5.35
C GLU A 353 1.22 5.30 -6.37
N ALA A 354 1.29 4.86 -7.63
CA ALA A 354 0.40 5.36 -8.68
C ALA A 354 -1.06 4.99 -8.42
N GLN A 355 -1.34 3.79 -7.89
CA GLN A 355 -2.68 3.36 -7.52
C GLN A 355 -3.29 4.27 -6.46
N ARG A 356 -2.62 4.42 -5.31
CA ARG A 356 -3.11 5.24 -4.20
C ARG A 356 -3.26 6.71 -4.58
N ASP A 357 -2.26 7.26 -5.27
CA ASP A 357 -2.28 8.65 -5.72
C ASP A 357 -3.41 8.89 -6.74
N SER A 358 -3.76 7.88 -7.55
CA SER A 358 -4.90 7.95 -8.48
C SER A 358 -6.25 7.98 -7.77
N VAL A 359 -6.40 7.24 -6.65
CA VAL A 359 -7.62 7.29 -5.84
C VAL A 359 -7.81 8.70 -5.27
N LEU A 360 -6.73 9.29 -4.75
CA LEU A 360 -6.74 10.68 -4.27
C LEU A 360 -7.02 11.67 -5.40
N ALA A 361 -6.40 11.49 -6.57
CA ALA A 361 -6.63 12.35 -7.73
C ALA A 361 -8.07 12.26 -8.27
N ALA A 362 -8.70 11.08 -8.23
CA ALA A 362 -10.09 10.89 -8.62
C ALA A 362 -11.05 11.62 -7.68
N SER A 363 -10.76 11.62 -6.39
CA SER A 363 -11.52 12.37 -5.38
C SER A 363 -11.22 13.86 -5.28
N GLY A 364 -10.23 14.37 -6.04
CA GLY A 364 -9.79 15.77 -5.95
C GLY A 364 -9.07 16.14 -4.64
N GLN A 365 -8.66 15.16 -3.85
CA GLN A 365 -8.04 15.37 -2.52
C GLN A 365 -6.51 15.30 -2.55
N LEU A 366 -5.89 14.91 -3.66
CA LEU A 366 -4.44 14.72 -3.76
C LEU A 366 -3.66 15.99 -3.41
N ASP A 367 -2.89 15.96 -2.33
CA ASP A 367 -1.90 16.97 -2.00
C ASP A 367 -0.63 16.75 -2.85
N ARG A 368 -0.36 17.71 -3.74
CA ARG A 368 0.79 17.71 -4.66
C ARG A 368 2.02 18.46 -4.10
N THR A 369 2.00 18.84 -2.82
CA THR A 369 3.14 19.49 -2.16
C THR A 369 4.36 18.57 -2.15
N VAL A 370 5.47 19.08 -2.68
CA VAL A 370 6.73 18.34 -2.82
C VAL A 370 7.63 18.59 -1.60
N GLY A 371 8.25 17.52 -1.09
CA GLY A 371 9.23 17.58 0.01
C GLY A 371 8.63 17.58 1.42
N GLY A 372 9.46 17.50 2.43
CA GLY A 372 9.11 17.45 3.84
C GLY A 372 9.14 16.04 4.43
N PRO A 373 8.84 15.95 5.74
CA PRO A 373 8.90 14.70 6.50
C PRO A 373 7.96 13.61 5.97
N SER A 374 8.29 12.36 6.31
CA SER A 374 7.46 11.20 6.02
C SER A 374 6.16 11.20 6.82
N ALA A 375 5.10 10.59 6.29
CA ALA A 375 3.77 10.48 6.92
C ALA A 375 3.33 9.01 7.04
N ASP A 376 2.48 8.72 8.03
CA ASP A 376 1.99 7.35 8.28
C ASP A 376 0.75 7.02 7.45
N LEU A 377 0.96 6.70 6.17
CA LEU A 377 -0.11 6.39 5.22
C LEU A 377 -0.79 5.04 5.49
N ALA A 378 -0.20 4.17 6.30
CA ALA A 378 -0.72 2.84 6.54
C ALA A 378 -1.77 2.83 7.67
N SER A 379 -1.58 3.69 8.67
CA SER A 379 -2.46 3.78 9.83
C SER A 379 -3.39 4.99 9.79
N ASP A 380 -3.02 6.09 9.12
CA ASP A 380 -3.84 7.30 9.04
C ASP A 380 -4.53 7.44 7.66
N PRO A 381 -5.85 7.19 7.57
CA PRO A 381 -6.60 7.34 6.32
C PRO A 381 -6.82 8.80 5.90
N ALA A 382 -6.55 9.78 6.76
CA ALA A 382 -6.69 11.20 6.44
C ALA A 382 -5.49 11.78 5.67
N VAL A 383 -4.39 11.05 5.56
CA VAL A 383 -3.21 11.55 4.84
C VAL A 383 -3.49 11.61 3.34
N THR A 384 -3.48 12.82 2.77
CA THR A 384 -3.74 13.05 1.34
C THR A 384 -2.50 13.28 0.50
N ARG A 385 -1.31 13.23 1.11
CA ARG A 385 -0.02 13.33 0.40
C ARG A 385 0.23 12.12 -0.49
N ARG A 386 1.06 12.33 -1.51
CA ARG A 386 1.57 11.27 -2.38
C ARG A 386 2.22 10.14 -1.61
N ALA A 387 2.05 8.92 -2.11
CA ALA A 387 2.55 7.70 -1.48
C ALA A 387 4.08 7.62 -1.33
N VAL A 388 4.84 8.35 -2.14
CA VAL A 388 6.31 8.44 -2.01
C VAL A 388 6.77 9.03 -0.66
N TYR A 389 5.88 9.75 0.04
CA TYR A 389 6.13 10.30 1.37
C TYR A 389 5.75 9.35 2.50
N ALA A 390 5.40 8.09 2.21
CA ALA A 390 5.17 7.08 3.23
C ALA A 390 6.37 6.91 4.16
N ARG A 391 6.09 6.84 5.47
CA ARG A 391 7.05 6.40 6.46
C ARG A 391 7.32 4.91 6.26
N ILE A 392 8.58 4.57 6.05
CA ILE A 392 9.07 3.21 5.83
C ILE A 392 9.77 2.73 7.09
N ASP A 393 9.03 1.98 7.92
CA ASP A 393 9.63 1.23 9.03
C ASP A 393 10.18 -0.10 8.50
N ARG A 394 11.50 -0.23 8.50
CA ARG A 394 12.20 -1.42 8.00
C ARG A 394 11.84 -2.69 8.77
N GLN A 395 11.66 -2.59 10.09
CA GLN A 395 11.41 -3.76 10.93
C GLN A 395 9.94 -4.16 10.91
N ASN A 396 9.05 -3.18 10.91
CA ASN A 396 7.60 -3.39 11.01
C ASN A 396 6.89 -2.81 9.78
N LEU A 397 7.31 -3.23 8.58
CA LEU A 397 6.67 -2.76 7.35
C LEU A 397 5.16 -3.09 7.40
N PRO A 398 4.25 -2.11 7.26
CA PRO A 398 2.82 -2.38 7.30
C PRO A 398 2.36 -3.41 6.26
N GLY A 399 1.34 -4.20 6.61
CA GLY A 399 0.77 -5.21 5.72
C GLY A 399 0.32 -4.64 4.37
N LEU A 400 -0.19 -3.40 4.38
CA LEU A 400 -0.58 -2.64 3.20
C LEU A 400 0.52 -2.62 2.13
N PHE A 401 1.74 -2.25 2.51
CA PHE A 401 2.84 -2.12 1.55
C PHE A 401 3.27 -3.47 0.98
N ARG A 402 3.24 -4.54 1.78
CA ARG A 402 3.48 -5.90 1.29
C ARG A 402 2.40 -6.36 0.32
N THR A 403 1.14 -6.08 0.61
CA THR A 403 0.00 -6.43 -0.26
C THR A 403 0.10 -5.79 -1.65
N PHE A 404 0.71 -4.60 -1.75
CA PHE A 404 0.92 -3.89 -3.02
C PHE A 404 2.38 -3.90 -3.48
N ASP A 405 3.12 -4.96 -3.13
CA ASP A 405 4.43 -5.28 -3.70
C ASP A 405 5.49 -4.19 -3.53
N LEU A 406 5.42 -3.37 -2.46
CA LEU A 406 6.48 -2.42 -2.15
C LEU A 406 7.80 -3.18 -1.93
N ALA A 407 8.90 -2.62 -2.44
CA ALA A 407 10.22 -3.21 -2.24
C ALA A 407 10.54 -3.37 -0.75
N SER A 408 11.18 -4.50 -0.39
CA SER A 408 11.67 -4.69 0.96
C SER A 408 12.79 -3.67 1.25
N PRO A 409 12.68 -2.86 2.32
CA PRO A 409 13.73 -1.94 2.71
C PRO A 409 14.94 -2.65 3.35
N ASP A 410 14.91 -3.96 3.57
CA ASP A 410 16.00 -4.69 4.24
C ASP A 410 17.25 -4.89 3.39
N ALA A 411 17.12 -4.84 2.06
CA ALA A 411 18.21 -5.09 1.12
C ALA A 411 17.99 -4.34 -0.20
N HIS A 412 19.04 -4.25 -1.02
CA HIS A 412 18.94 -3.75 -2.38
C HIS A 412 17.86 -4.53 -3.18
N ALA A 413 16.91 -3.80 -3.75
CA ALA A 413 15.85 -4.36 -4.59
C ALA A 413 16.04 -3.96 -6.08
N PRO A 414 16.61 -4.82 -6.94
CA PRO A 414 16.82 -4.51 -8.35
C PRO A 414 15.51 -4.44 -9.16
N ARG A 415 14.44 -5.08 -8.66
CA ARG A 415 13.07 -5.03 -9.20
C ARG A 415 12.07 -5.38 -8.10
N ARG A 416 10.82 -4.94 -8.26
CA ARG A 416 9.68 -5.43 -7.47
C ARG A 416 9.07 -6.66 -8.15
N TYR A 417 8.60 -7.62 -7.35
CA TYR A 417 7.79 -8.73 -7.84
C TYR A 417 6.34 -8.30 -7.84
N GLN A 418 5.68 -8.29 -9.00
CA GLN A 418 4.26 -7.94 -9.06
C GLN A 418 3.40 -9.17 -8.78
N THR A 419 2.45 -9.01 -7.86
CA THR A 419 1.48 -10.06 -7.53
C THR A 419 0.07 -9.55 -7.78
N THR A 420 -0.81 -10.46 -8.20
CA THR A 420 -2.26 -10.22 -8.31
C THR A 420 -2.93 -11.13 -7.31
N ILE A 421 -3.29 -10.58 -6.14
CA ILE A 421 -3.82 -11.35 -5.01
C ILE A 421 -5.17 -10.78 -4.54
N PRO A 422 -6.09 -11.62 -4.02
CA PRO A 422 -7.41 -11.17 -3.58
C PRO A 422 -7.37 -10.04 -2.53
N GLN A 423 -6.33 -9.98 -1.70
CA GLN A 423 -6.15 -8.96 -0.68
C GLN A 423 -6.10 -7.54 -1.24
N GLN A 424 -5.61 -7.37 -2.48
CA GLN A 424 -5.60 -6.06 -3.15
C GLN A 424 -7.04 -5.61 -3.48
N ALA A 425 -7.87 -6.49 -4.03
CA ALA A 425 -9.29 -6.19 -4.28
C ALA A 425 -10.06 -5.97 -2.96
N LEU A 426 -9.79 -6.78 -1.92
CA LEU A 426 -10.38 -6.61 -0.60
C LEU A 426 -9.99 -5.27 0.05
N PHE A 427 -8.79 -4.74 -0.22
CA PHE A 427 -8.40 -3.40 0.20
C PHE A 427 -9.32 -2.33 -0.41
N TYR A 428 -9.56 -2.38 -1.73
CA TYR A 428 -10.47 -1.42 -2.38
C TYR A 428 -11.93 -1.57 -1.93
N LEU A 429 -12.36 -2.77 -1.55
CA LEU A 429 -13.71 -3.03 -1.05
C LEU A 429 -13.94 -2.52 0.39
N ASN A 430 -12.93 -2.63 1.27
CA ASN A 430 -13.16 -2.53 2.71
C ASN A 430 -12.32 -1.47 3.42
N ASN A 431 -11.28 -0.92 2.79
CA ASN A 431 -10.39 0.01 3.48
C ASN A 431 -11.03 1.39 3.65
N THR A 432 -10.97 1.93 4.88
CA THR A 432 -11.52 3.24 5.24
C THR A 432 -11.06 4.37 4.32
N PHE A 433 -9.79 4.37 3.89
CA PHE A 433 -9.29 5.37 2.94
C PHE A 433 -10.06 5.32 1.62
N VAL A 434 -10.25 4.13 1.03
CA VAL A 434 -10.98 3.99 -0.25
C VAL A 434 -12.45 4.35 -0.10
N LEU A 435 -13.07 3.97 1.03
CA LEU A 435 -14.45 4.32 1.36
C LEU A 435 -14.64 5.85 1.50
N ASN A 436 -13.70 6.54 2.15
CA ASN A 436 -13.71 7.99 2.29
C ASN A 436 -13.55 8.67 0.93
N GLN A 437 -12.58 8.23 0.11
CA GLN A 437 -12.38 8.79 -1.22
C GLN A 437 -13.58 8.54 -2.15
N SER A 438 -14.23 7.39 -2.04
CA SER A 438 -15.45 7.08 -2.82
C SER A 438 -16.62 8.00 -2.45
N SER A 439 -16.77 8.30 -1.16
CA SER A 439 -17.77 9.27 -0.66
C SER A 439 -17.47 10.68 -1.17
N GLU A 440 -16.20 11.06 -1.23
CA GLU A 440 -15.80 12.37 -1.74
C GLU A 440 -16.04 12.49 -3.26
N ILE A 441 -15.77 11.44 -4.04
CA ILE A 441 -16.10 11.39 -5.48
C ILE A 441 -17.61 11.57 -5.67
N ALA A 442 -18.43 10.89 -4.89
CA ALA A 442 -19.87 11.05 -4.92
C ALA A 442 -20.30 12.48 -4.58
N ARG A 443 -19.67 13.11 -3.58
CA ARG A 443 -19.95 14.49 -3.16
C ARG A 443 -19.63 15.50 -4.27
N ILE A 444 -18.44 15.45 -4.86
CA ILE A 444 -18.01 16.44 -5.88
C ILE A 444 -18.76 16.29 -7.20
N THR A 445 -19.29 15.11 -7.51
CA THR A 445 -20.05 14.86 -8.73
C THR A 445 -21.55 15.16 -8.59
N ALA A 446 -22.05 15.44 -7.38
CA ALA A 446 -23.47 15.67 -7.13
C ALA A 446 -24.07 16.82 -7.95
N ALA A 447 -23.27 17.85 -8.26
CA ALA A 447 -23.72 19.01 -9.03
C ALA A 447 -24.00 18.72 -10.52
N ALA A 448 -23.63 17.55 -11.03
CA ALA A 448 -23.76 17.20 -12.45
C ALA A 448 -25.18 16.74 -12.87
N GLY A 449 -26.13 16.62 -11.93
CA GLY A 449 -27.53 16.27 -12.25
C GLY A 449 -27.65 14.97 -13.05
N ASP A 450 -28.32 15.02 -14.21
CA ASP A 450 -28.55 13.85 -15.08
C ASP A 450 -27.26 13.27 -15.68
N ASP A 451 -26.20 14.08 -15.77
CA ASP A 451 -24.87 13.67 -16.27
C ASP A 451 -23.97 13.11 -15.17
N ARG A 452 -24.49 12.87 -13.95
CA ARG A 452 -23.67 12.45 -12.81
C ARG A 452 -22.91 11.14 -13.03
N ILE A 453 -23.47 10.16 -13.75
CA ILE A 453 -22.72 8.93 -14.10
C ILE A 453 -21.51 9.27 -14.97
N ALA A 454 -21.69 10.12 -15.99
CA ALA A 454 -20.59 10.55 -16.84
C ALA A 454 -19.53 11.35 -16.07
N ALA A 455 -19.96 12.16 -15.10
CA ALA A 455 -19.05 12.89 -14.19
C ALA A 455 -18.22 11.93 -13.31
N VAL A 456 -18.83 10.87 -12.74
CA VAL A 456 -18.11 9.85 -11.95
C VAL A 456 -17.09 9.13 -12.84
N PHE A 457 -17.46 8.72 -14.05
CA PHE A 457 -16.53 8.11 -15.01
C PHE A 457 -15.37 9.06 -15.38
N ALA A 458 -15.66 10.34 -15.61
CA ALA A 458 -14.64 11.32 -15.92
C ALA A 458 -13.68 11.56 -14.73
N GLN A 459 -14.15 11.44 -13.49
CA GLN A 459 -13.29 11.54 -12.32
C GLN A 459 -12.44 10.30 -12.10
N VAL A 460 -13.01 9.10 -12.23
CA VAL A 460 -12.32 7.85 -11.89
C VAL A 460 -11.50 7.30 -13.06
N LEU A 461 -12.12 7.15 -14.23
CA LEU A 461 -11.52 6.50 -15.41
C LEU A 461 -10.98 7.50 -16.43
N ARG A 462 -11.21 8.81 -16.22
CA ARG A 462 -10.80 9.89 -17.13
C ARG A 462 -11.39 9.77 -18.54
N ARG A 463 -12.59 9.20 -18.67
CA ARG A 463 -13.34 9.12 -19.92
C ARG A 463 -14.84 9.18 -19.66
N THR A 464 -15.64 9.22 -20.71
CA THR A 464 -17.09 9.05 -20.62
C THR A 464 -17.45 7.55 -20.70
N PRO A 465 -18.56 7.11 -20.07
CA PRO A 465 -19.06 5.76 -20.23
C PRO A 465 -19.57 5.57 -21.67
N ASN A 466 -19.50 4.33 -22.16
CA ASN A 466 -20.24 3.94 -23.36
C ASN A 466 -21.72 3.69 -23.02
N ALA A 467 -22.55 3.44 -24.05
CA ALA A 467 -23.99 3.27 -23.87
C ALA A 467 -24.38 2.06 -22.97
N ALA A 468 -23.62 0.96 -23.06
CA ALA A 468 -23.86 -0.23 -22.23
C ALA A 468 -23.47 0.04 -20.77
N GLU A 469 -22.29 0.63 -20.54
CA GLU A 469 -21.84 1.02 -19.19
C GLU A 469 -22.79 2.01 -18.53
N LEU A 470 -23.33 2.97 -19.29
CA LEU A 470 -24.31 3.92 -18.78
C LEU A 470 -25.60 3.22 -18.34
N ALA A 471 -26.07 2.24 -19.12
CA ALA A 471 -27.24 1.44 -18.77
C ALA A 471 -27.00 0.57 -17.52
N ASP A 472 -25.84 -0.09 -17.45
CA ASP A 472 -25.44 -0.91 -16.31
C ASP A 472 -25.35 -0.08 -15.02
N CYS A 473 -24.78 1.14 -15.09
CA CYS A 473 -24.69 2.03 -13.94
C CYS A 473 -26.06 2.51 -13.45
N ARG A 474 -27.00 2.79 -14.36
CA ARG A 474 -28.39 3.14 -14.00
C ARG A 474 -29.08 1.98 -13.29
N SER A 475 -28.95 0.77 -13.84
CA SER A 475 -29.49 -0.45 -13.25
C SER A 475 -28.89 -0.73 -11.86
N PHE A 476 -27.57 -0.56 -11.72
CA PHE A 476 -26.86 -0.70 -10.45
C PHE A 476 -27.39 0.27 -9.39
N LEU A 477 -27.48 1.58 -9.70
CA LEU A 477 -27.96 2.59 -8.76
C LEU A 477 -29.40 2.32 -8.32
N GLN A 478 -30.27 1.91 -9.24
CA GLN A 478 -31.64 1.52 -8.92
C GLN A 478 -31.67 0.30 -7.97
N THR A 479 -30.92 -0.75 -8.30
CA THR A 479 -30.86 -1.98 -7.49
C THR A 479 -30.36 -1.70 -6.07
N ILE A 480 -29.30 -0.90 -5.91
CA ILE A 480 -28.77 -0.55 -4.59
C ILE A 480 -29.77 0.27 -3.79
N ALA A 481 -30.47 1.23 -4.42
CA ALA A 481 -31.50 2.02 -3.74
C ALA A 481 -32.64 1.14 -3.23
N GLU A 482 -33.12 0.19 -4.04
CA GLU A 482 -34.15 -0.78 -3.67
C GLU A 482 -33.69 -1.69 -2.51
N LEU A 483 -32.46 -2.25 -2.60
CA LEU A 483 -31.89 -3.09 -1.54
C LEU A 483 -31.67 -2.31 -0.23
N GLN A 484 -31.33 -1.03 -0.30
CA GLN A 484 -31.19 -0.18 0.89
C GLN A 484 -32.54 0.12 1.53
N GLN A 485 -33.59 0.34 0.74
CA GLN A 485 -34.95 0.50 1.24
C GLN A 485 -35.48 -0.79 1.90
N GLN A 486 -35.23 -1.95 1.29
CA GLN A 486 -35.66 -3.26 1.79
C GLN A 486 -34.90 -3.68 3.06
N ALA A 487 -33.59 -3.46 3.12
CA ALA A 487 -32.81 -3.93 4.25
C ALA A 487 -33.02 -3.13 5.56
N GLY A 488 -33.79 -2.05 5.52
CA GLY A 488 -34.33 -1.40 6.73
C GLY A 488 -35.54 -2.12 7.33
N GLN A 489 -36.02 -3.23 6.74
CA GLN A 489 -37.31 -3.84 7.07
C GLN A 489 -37.22 -5.17 7.87
N GLY A 490 -36.04 -5.61 8.32
CA GLY A 490 -35.90 -6.81 9.16
C GLY A 490 -34.52 -6.99 9.83
N GLY A 491 -34.43 -7.91 10.80
CA GLY A 491 -33.20 -8.23 11.56
C GLY A 491 -33.22 -7.81 13.04
N TRP A 492 -32.03 -7.79 13.66
CA TRP A 492 -31.87 -7.48 15.08
C TRP A 492 -31.95 -5.98 15.37
N GLN A 493 -32.77 -5.62 16.35
CA GLN A 493 -32.78 -4.33 17.03
C GLN A 493 -32.50 -4.55 18.52
N LEU A 494 -31.66 -3.69 19.09
CA LEU A 494 -31.22 -3.78 20.47
C LEU A 494 -31.75 -2.56 21.22
N GLY A 495 -32.51 -2.81 22.27
CA GLY A 495 -33.30 -1.76 22.90
C GLY A 495 -33.66 -2.09 24.34
N TRP A 496 -34.54 -1.26 24.87
CA TRP A 496 -35.16 -1.42 26.18
C TRP A 496 -36.65 -1.12 26.10
N GLY A 497 -37.41 -1.53 27.10
CA GLY A 497 -38.83 -1.23 27.16
C GLY A 497 -39.55 -1.87 28.34
N SER A 498 -40.82 -1.50 28.49
CA SER A 498 -41.67 -1.95 29.59
C SER A 498 -42.36 -3.27 29.29
N LEU A 499 -42.26 -4.21 30.24
CA LEU A 499 -43.00 -5.46 30.26
C LEU A 499 -43.52 -5.76 31.69
N PRO A 500 -44.70 -5.26 32.05
CA PRO A 500 -45.35 -5.58 33.32
C PRO A 500 -45.49 -7.10 33.55
N GLU A 501 -45.54 -7.54 34.80
CA GLU A 501 -45.42 -8.95 35.21
C GLU A 501 -46.27 -9.95 34.40
N ASN A 502 -47.51 -9.59 34.07
CA ASN A 502 -48.45 -10.44 33.33
C ASN A 502 -48.69 -9.98 31.88
N ALA A 503 -47.92 -9.02 31.37
CA ALA A 503 -48.05 -8.54 30.01
C ALA A 503 -47.45 -9.54 29.01
N LEU A 504 -48.08 -9.61 27.83
CA LEU A 504 -47.66 -10.46 26.71
C LEU A 504 -47.09 -9.66 25.53
N SER A 505 -46.91 -8.36 25.71
CA SER A 505 -46.31 -7.47 24.71
C SER A 505 -45.56 -6.33 25.38
N VAL A 506 -44.48 -5.88 24.73
CA VAL A 506 -43.68 -4.73 25.16
C VAL A 506 -44.39 -3.44 24.72
N SER A 507 -44.73 -2.56 25.66
CA SER A 507 -45.51 -1.35 25.37
C SER A 507 -44.68 -0.16 24.90
N SER A 508 -43.36 -0.17 25.10
CA SER A 508 -42.47 1.00 24.89
C SER A 508 -41.06 0.64 24.42
N PHE A 509 -40.92 -0.19 23.38
CA PHE A 509 -39.59 -0.51 22.84
C PHE A 509 -38.88 0.75 22.30
N GLN A 510 -37.70 1.04 22.85
CA GLN A 510 -36.83 2.15 22.45
C GLN A 510 -35.43 1.60 22.13
N PRO A 511 -34.82 1.93 20.98
CA PRO A 511 -33.45 1.51 20.68
C PRO A 511 -32.43 2.08 21.68
N LEU A 512 -31.44 1.28 22.03
CA LEU A 512 -30.25 1.76 22.73
C LEU A 512 -29.32 2.40 21.68
N THR A 513 -28.87 3.63 21.92
CA THR A 513 -28.16 4.43 20.90
C THR A 513 -26.75 4.85 21.32
N VAL A 514 -26.40 4.72 22.60
CA VAL A 514 -25.09 5.14 23.12
C VAL A 514 -24.12 3.96 23.12
N VAL A 515 -22.99 4.11 22.41
CA VAL A 515 -21.92 3.09 22.32
C VAL A 515 -20.79 3.41 23.30
N ARG A 516 -20.47 2.46 24.18
CA ARG A 516 -19.34 2.52 25.12
C ARG A 516 -18.74 1.13 25.29
N GLU A 517 -17.42 0.99 25.20
CA GLU A 517 -16.68 -0.22 25.64
C GLU A 517 -17.27 -1.56 25.13
N GLY A 518 -17.72 -1.62 23.87
CA GLY A 518 -18.27 -2.84 23.28
C GLY A 518 -19.73 -3.17 23.66
N ARG A 519 -20.46 -2.21 24.24
CA ARG A 519 -21.90 -2.32 24.59
C ARG A 519 -22.71 -1.12 24.09
N LEU A 520 -24.02 -1.36 23.97
CA LEU A 520 -25.07 -0.39 23.76
C LEU A 520 -25.81 -0.12 25.07
N GLN A 521 -25.96 1.15 25.43
CA GLN A 521 -26.62 1.60 26.66
C GLN A 521 -27.52 2.81 26.39
N GLY A 522 -28.38 3.14 27.36
CA GLY A 522 -29.43 4.14 27.20
C GLY A 522 -29.01 5.60 27.41
N GLY A 523 -27.92 5.83 28.16
CA GLY A 523 -27.31 7.15 28.37
C GLY A 523 -25.80 7.07 28.50
N ASP A 524 -25.14 8.22 28.67
CA ASP A 524 -23.66 8.32 28.70
C ASP A 524 -22.99 7.72 29.95
N GLN A 525 -23.77 7.49 31.01
CA GLN A 525 -23.31 6.91 32.28
C GLN A 525 -24.05 5.60 32.57
N LEU A 526 -23.42 4.73 33.36
CA LEU A 526 -24.03 3.50 33.86
C LEU A 526 -23.75 3.39 35.37
N PRO A 527 -24.78 3.33 36.24
CA PRO A 527 -26.21 3.33 35.90
C PRO A 527 -26.66 4.69 35.32
N ASP A 528 -27.56 4.63 34.34
CA ASP A 528 -28.24 5.82 33.81
C ASP A 528 -29.25 6.34 34.85
N PRO A 529 -29.39 7.66 35.05
CA PRO A 529 -30.31 8.22 36.04
C PRO A 529 -31.79 7.86 35.85
N GLN A 530 -32.21 7.54 34.63
CA GLN A 530 -33.59 7.19 34.28
C GLN A 530 -33.76 5.70 34.02
N LEU A 531 -32.79 5.08 33.34
CA LEU A 531 -32.89 3.70 32.85
C LEU A 531 -32.19 2.69 33.75
N GLY A 532 -31.41 3.15 34.74
CA GLY A 532 -30.65 2.28 35.62
C GLY A 532 -29.54 1.54 34.89
N TRP A 533 -29.40 0.25 35.14
CA TRP A 533 -28.28 -0.55 34.62
C TRP A 533 -28.47 -1.10 33.21
N VAL A 534 -29.48 -0.69 32.44
CA VAL A 534 -29.77 -1.29 31.13
C VAL A 534 -28.61 -1.14 30.14
N PHE A 535 -28.09 -2.26 29.68
CA PHE A 535 -27.24 -2.32 28.49
C PHE A 535 -27.35 -3.68 27.79
N LEU A 536 -26.95 -3.72 26.53
CA LEU A 536 -26.77 -4.93 25.74
C LEU A 536 -25.38 -4.94 25.10
N SER A 537 -24.69 -6.08 25.17
CA SER A 537 -23.37 -6.30 24.55
C SER A 537 -23.45 -7.41 23.52
N ARG A 538 -22.34 -7.80 22.89
CA ARG A 538 -22.31 -8.97 22.00
C ARG A 538 -22.84 -10.25 22.67
N ASN A 539 -22.48 -10.46 23.93
CA ASN A 539 -22.64 -11.75 24.61
C ASN A 539 -23.76 -11.76 25.66
N GLY A 540 -24.48 -10.66 25.86
CA GLY A 540 -25.41 -10.53 26.98
C GLY A 540 -25.88 -9.11 27.23
N GLY A 541 -26.05 -8.76 28.50
CA GLY A 541 -26.49 -7.44 28.95
C GLY A 541 -26.73 -7.37 30.46
N HIS A 542 -27.45 -6.33 30.86
CA HIS A 542 -28.02 -6.18 32.19
C HIS A 542 -29.42 -5.58 32.04
N PRO A 543 -30.46 -6.09 32.71
CA PRO A 543 -31.76 -5.44 32.74
C PRO A 543 -31.69 -4.14 33.55
N GLY A 544 -32.73 -3.32 33.48
CA GLY A 544 -32.83 -2.11 34.30
C GLY A 544 -33.22 -2.43 35.73
N ASN A 545 -33.63 -1.39 36.44
CA ASN A 545 -33.93 -1.51 37.87
C ASN A 545 -35.33 -2.06 38.16
N ASP A 546 -36.17 -2.17 37.13
CA ASP A 546 -37.56 -2.56 37.23
C ASP A 546 -38.09 -3.15 35.90
N LEU A 547 -39.36 -3.56 35.91
CA LEU A 547 -40.06 -4.08 34.75
C LEU A 547 -40.43 -3.02 33.70
N GLN A 548 -40.16 -1.73 33.94
CA GLN A 548 -40.31 -0.67 32.93
C GLN A 548 -39.07 -0.55 32.04
N HIS A 549 -37.94 -1.09 32.49
CA HIS A 549 -36.64 -0.95 31.85
C HIS A 549 -36.02 -2.32 31.57
N CYS A 550 -36.74 -3.22 30.89
CA CYS A 550 -36.20 -4.51 30.53
C CYS A 550 -35.17 -4.37 29.38
N ALA A 551 -34.17 -5.25 29.32
CA ALA A 551 -33.24 -5.33 28.19
C ALA A 551 -33.86 -6.19 27.08
N ILE A 552 -33.91 -5.68 25.85
CA ILE A 552 -34.69 -6.30 24.76
C ILE A 552 -33.82 -6.49 23.51
N ARG A 553 -33.73 -7.74 23.06
CA ARG A 553 -33.31 -8.04 21.69
C ARG A 553 -34.55 -8.34 20.87
N ARG A 554 -34.87 -7.49 19.91
CA ARG A 554 -35.98 -7.67 18.97
C ARG A 554 -35.44 -8.24 17.67
N TRP A 555 -36.02 -9.33 17.19
CA TRP A 555 -35.77 -9.83 15.84
C TRP A 555 -37.03 -9.62 14.99
N THR A 556 -36.88 -8.95 13.84
CA THR A 556 -37.99 -8.66 12.91
C THR A 556 -37.85 -9.48 11.64
N ALA A 557 -38.93 -10.11 11.20
CA ALA A 557 -38.98 -10.87 9.96
C ALA A 557 -38.92 -9.93 8.75
N ASP A 558 -38.01 -10.19 7.81
CA ASP A 558 -37.89 -9.44 6.55
C ASP A 558 -38.86 -9.93 5.47
N ASN A 559 -39.45 -11.12 5.65
CA ASN A 559 -40.40 -11.77 4.73
C ASN A 559 -41.40 -12.61 5.52
N ASP A 560 -42.52 -12.94 4.89
CA ASP A 560 -43.44 -13.97 5.40
C ASP A 560 -42.67 -15.29 5.56
N CYS A 561 -42.62 -15.82 6.79
CA CYS A 561 -41.76 -16.94 7.12
C CYS A 561 -42.29 -17.79 8.28
N ARG A 562 -41.69 -18.97 8.40
CA ARG A 562 -41.77 -19.84 9.57
C ARG A 562 -40.44 -19.83 10.29
N VAL A 563 -40.45 -19.58 11.60
CA VAL A 563 -39.22 -19.52 12.40
C VAL A 563 -39.11 -20.65 13.41
N LEU A 564 -37.87 -21.12 13.60
CA LEU A 564 -37.42 -21.94 14.71
C LEU A 564 -36.46 -21.10 15.55
N LEU A 565 -36.73 -21.01 16.85
CA LEU A 565 -35.97 -20.22 17.81
C LEU A 565 -35.28 -21.13 18.81
N HIS A 566 -34.02 -20.86 19.09
CA HIS A 566 -33.28 -21.45 20.19
C HIS A 566 -32.44 -20.37 20.86
N GLY A 567 -32.67 -20.13 22.14
CA GLY A 567 -31.95 -19.16 22.95
C GLY A 567 -31.42 -19.79 24.23
N VAL A 568 -30.32 -19.24 24.74
CA VAL A 568 -29.83 -19.51 26.09
C VAL A 568 -29.69 -18.20 26.84
N VAL A 569 -29.96 -18.25 28.13
CA VAL A 569 -29.71 -17.16 29.08
C VAL A 569 -28.96 -17.72 30.27
N THR A 570 -27.91 -17.02 30.68
CA THR A 570 -27.03 -17.42 31.78
C THR A 570 -26.93 -16.27 32.76
N HIS A 571 -27.14 -16.56 34.03
CA HIS A 571 -26.84 -15.68 35.14
C HIS A 571 -25.74 -16.32 35.97
N ASP A 572 -24.52 -15.79 35.89
CA ASP A 572 -23.33 -16.42 36.49
C ASP A 572 -23.14 -16.07 37.98
N SER A 573 -23.81 -15.04 38.49
CA SER A 573 -23.68 -14.67 39.91
C SER A 573 -24.43 -15.65 40.81
N ASP A 574 -23.80 -15.95 41.95
CA ASP A 574 -24.39 -16.66 43.09
C ASP A 574 -25.16 -15.73 44.04
N GLN A 575 -25.11 -14.41 43.79
CA GLN A 575 -25.85 -13.37 44.49
C GLN A 575 -27.01 -12.84 43.62
N GLY A 576 -28.02 -12.25 44.24
CA GLY A 576 -29.24 -11.79 43.55
C GLY A 576 -30.30 -12.89 43.39
N ASP A 577 -31.48 -12.52 42.87
CA ASP A 577 -32.53 -13.49 42.51
C ASP A 577 -32.42 -13.96 41.05
N GLY A 578 -31.49 -13.41 40.27
CA GLY A 578 -31.24 -13.81 38.88
C GLY A 578 -32.24 -13.19 37.91
N VAL A 579 -32.05 -13.47 36.62
CA VAL A 579 -32.83 -12.83 35.55
C VAL A 579 -33.90 -13.75 34.98
N ARG A 580 -34.98 -13.15 34.49
CA ARG A 580 -36.01 -13.84 33.71
C ARG A 580 -35.86 -13.47 32.24
N MET A 581 -35.96 -14.46 31.35
CA MET A 581 -36.12 -14.24 29.91
C MET A 581 -37.53 -14.65 29.46
N LYS A 582 -38.24 -13.73 28.81
CA LYS A 582 -39.51 -13.97 28.11
C LYS A 582 -39.30 -13.81 26.60
N VAL A 583 -39.83 -14.76 25.83
CA VAL A 583 -39.82 -14.73 24.36
C VAL A 583 -41.24 -14.48 23.89
N LEU A 584 -41.49 -13.32 23.30
CA LEU A 584 -42.83 -12.82 22.96
C LEU A 584 -42.93 -12.58 21.46
N ALA A 585 -43.99 -13.06 20.82
CA ALA A 585 -44.30 -12.68 19.44
C ALA A 585 -45.07 -11.36 19.41
N SER A 586 -44.93 -10.60 18.32
CA SER A 586 -45.60 -9.31 18.13
C SER A 586 -47.13 -9.39 18.12
N ASP A 587 -47.70 -10.58 17.94
CA ASP A 587 -49.15 -10.84 18.02
C ASP A 587 -49.65 -11.16 19.45
N GLY A 588 -48.80 -11.01 20.46
CA GLY A 588 -49.16 -11.17 21.87
C GLY A 588 -49.08 -12.60 22.39
N ARG A 589 -48.44 -13.52 21.66
CA ARG A 589 -48.18 -14.88 22.16
C ARG A 589 -46.89 -14.94 22.99
N LEU A 590 -46.96 -15.59 24.16
CA LEU A 590 -45.78 -16.05 24.89
C LEU A 590 -45.28 -17.35 24.25
N LEU A 591 -44.07 -17.32 23.71
CA LEU A 591 -43.46 -18.44 23.00
C LEU A 591 -42.63 -19.31 23.95
N ALA A 592 -41.92 -18.70 24.89
CA ALA A 592 -41.13 -19.36 25.91
C ALA A 592 -40.84 -18.43 27.08
N GLU A 593 -40.61 -18.98 28.27
CA GLU A 593 -40.21 -18.25 29.47
C GLU A 593 -39.24 -19.12 30.28
N THR A 594 -38.21 -18.50 30.85
CA THR A 594 -37.29 -19.18 31.77
C THR A 594 -36.67 -18.21 32.77
N ILE A 595 -36.14 -18.76 33.87
CA ILE A 595 -35.45 -18.01 34.93
C ILE A 595 -34.06 -18.61 35.11
N ALA A 596 -33.03 -17.79 34.89
CA ALA A 596 -31.65 -18.16 35.17
C ALA A 596 -31.20 -17.51 36.49
N ALA A 597 -30.88 -18.33 37.48
CA ALA A 597 -30.27 -17.94 38.74
C ALA A 597 -29.10 -18.89 39.02
N ASN A 598 -27.88 -18.34 39.09
CA ASN A 598 -26.62 -19.09 39.21
C ASN A 598 -26.54 -20.31 38.25
N GLY A 599 -26.75 -20.06 36.96
CA GLY A 599 -26.81 -21.13 35.98
C GLY A 599 -27.25 -20.68 34.59
N THR A 600 -27.32 -21.65 33.67
CA THR A 600 -27.74 -21.45 32.29
C THR A 600 -29.08 -22.15 32.06
N GLN A 601 -30.00 -21.45 31.40
CA GLN A 601 -31.28 -21.98 30.96
C GLN A 601 -31.45 -21.82 29.46
N THR A 602 -32.32 -22.64 28.88
CA THR A 602 -32.63 -22.65 27.44
C THR A 602 -34.09 -22.25 27.21
N VAL A 603 -34.32 -21.50 26.15
CA VAL A 603 -35.64 -21.22 25.59
C VAL A 603 -35.67 -21.70 24.14
N ALA A 604 -36.74 -22.39 23.75
CA ALA A 604 -36.89 -22.84 22.36
C ALA A 604 -38.37 -22.79 21.97
N ALA A 605 -38.63 -22.41 20.72
CA ALA A 605 -39.97 -22.40 20.15
C ALA A 605 -39.89 -22.68 18.66
N ALA A 606 -40.78 -23.52 18.15
CA ALA A 606 -40.75 -23.98 16.77
C ALA A 606 -42.08 -23.73 16.06
N GLY A 607 -42.03 -23.54 14.75
CA GLY A 607 -43.24 -23.41 13.93
C GLY A 607 -44.01 -22.11 14.14
N ILE A 608 -43.30 -21.04 14.46
CA ILE A 608 -43.90 -19.72 14.61
C ILE A 608 -44.04 -19.12 13.21
N GLN A 609 -45.28 -18.88 12.79
CA GLN A 609 -45.56 -18.18 11.54
C GLN A 609 -45.52 -16.68 11.78
N LEU A 610 -44.77 -15.95 10.95
CA LEU A 610 -44.64 -14.49 11.01
C LEU A 610 -44.79 -13.91 9.61
N GLN A 611 -45.49 -12.78 9.51
CA GLN A 611 -45.52 -11.94 8.31
C GLN A 611 -44.33 -10.99 8.28
N ALA A 612 -43.98 -10.47 7.10
CA ALA A 612 -42.98 -9.42 6.97
C ALA A 612 -43.29 -8.23 7.91
N GLY A 613 -42.28 -7.77 8.66
CA GLY A 613 -42.40 -6.72 9.67
C GLY A 613 -42.92 -7.17 11.04
N GLN A 614 -43.43 -8.40 11.19
CA GLN A 614 -43.69 -8.97 12.52
C GLN A 614 -42.39 -9.35 13.22
N PHE A 615 -42.41 -9.37 14.54
CA PHE A 615 -41.19 -9.52 15.33
C PHE A 615 -41.34 -10.49 16.50
N VAL A 616 -40.20 -10.92 17.03
CA VAL A 616 -40.07 -11.67 18.27
C VAL A 616 -39.15 -10.89 19.21
N ASP A 617 -39.65 -10.60 20.40
CA ASP A 617 -38.89 -9.96 21.47
C ASP A 617 -38.33 -11.00 22.44
N PHE A 618 -37.03 -10.90 22.68
CA PHE A 618 -36.33 -11.60 23.75
C PHE A 618 -36.07 -10.58 24.85
N VAL A 619 -36.98 -10.58 25.84
CA VAL A 619 -37.00 -9.61 26.93
C VAL A 619 -36.33 -10.24 28.14
N VAL A 620 -35.32 -9.57 28.70
CA VAL A 620 -34.68 -9.95 29.96
C VAL A 620 -34.99 -8.91 31.03
N ASP A 621 -35.51 -9.35 32.17
CA ASP A 621 -35.90 -8.50 33.30
C ASP A 621 -35.25 -8.93 34.63
N CYS A 622 -35.25 -7.99 35.59
CA CYS A 622 -34.61 -8.10 36.90
C CYS A 622 -35.48 -8.77 37.98
N ARG A 623 -36.63 -9.36 37.63
CA ARG A 623 -37.56 -9.97 38.59
C ARG A 623 -37.88 -9.06 39.79
N THR A 624 -37.43 -9.41 41.00
CA THR A 624 -37.79 -8.70 42.24
C THR A 624 -36.92 -7.47 42.48
N ASN A 625 -35.65 -7.50 42.06
CA ASN A 625 -34.70 -6.41 42.23
C ASN A 625 -33.52 -6.58 41.25
N SER A 626 -32.83 -5.48 40.90
CA SER A 626 -31.77 -5.51 39.90
C SER A 626 -30.36 -5.82 40.41
N SER A 627 -30.22 -6.44 41.58
CA SER A 627 -28.90 -6.66 42.19
C SER A 627 -28.22 -7.88 41.59
N HIS A 628 -27.04 -7.67 40.99
CA HIS A 628 -26.20 -8.70 40.38
C HIS A 628 -26.74 -9.34 39.09
N ASP A 629 -27.72 -8.72 38.44
CA ASP A 629 -28.43 -9.25 37.27
C ASP A 629 -27.71 -9.16 35.91
N SER A 630 -26.38 -9.08 35.91
CA SER A 630 -25.63 -9.21 34.66
C SER A 630 -25.87 -10.60 34.07
N PHE A 631 -26.22 -10.66 32.79
CA PHE A 631 -26.52 -11.91 32.12
C PHE A 631 -25.73 -12.08 30.83
N ARG A 632 -25.53 -13.35 30.45
CA ARG A 632 -25.12 -13.74 29.10
C ARG A 632 -26.30 -14.32 28.34
N SER A 633 -26.35 -14.09 27.04
CA SER A 633 -27.42 -14.60 26.19
C SER A 633 -26.93 -14.86 24.78
N LYS A 634 -27.36 -15.98 24.20
CA LYS A 634 -27.15 -16.30 22.79
C LYS A 634 -28.45 -16.80 22.19
N ILE A 635 -28.89 -16.17 21.12
CA ILE A 635 -30.15 -16.47 20.45
C ILE A 635 -29.87 -16.79 19.00
N VAL A 636 -30.47 -17.88 18.52
CA VAL A 636 -30.44 -18.32 17.15
C VAL A 636 -31.88 -18.37 16.62
N VAL A 637 -32.11 -17.66 15.52
CA VAL A 637 -33.38 -17.68 14.77
C VAL A 637 -33.12 -18.30 13.41
N THR A 638 -33.67 -19.47 13.17
CA THR A 638 -33.67 -20.12 11.85
C THR A 638 -34.95 -19.73 11.14
N GLN A 639 -34.80 -18.97 10.06
CA GLN A 639 -35.89 -18.48 9.24
C GLN A 639 -36.06 -19.37 8.00
N ALA A 640 -37.27 -19.88 7.79
CA ALA A 640 -37.64 -20.65 6.62
C ALA A 640 -38.76 -19.96 5.82
N VAL A 641 -38.58 -19.90 4.50
CA VAL A 641 -39.59 -19.40 3.54
C VAL A 641 -39.92 -20.57 2.62
N ASP A 642 -41.21 -20.81 2.37
CA ASP A 642 -41.70 -21.96 1.59
C ASP A 642 -41.16 -23.32 2.05
N GLY A 643 -40.92 -23.45 3.37
CA GLY A 643 -40.43 -24.68 4.00
C GLY A 643 -38.92 -24.94 3.88
N GLN A 644 -38.16 -24.05 3.23
CA GLN A 644 -36.70 -24.14 3.13
C GLN A 644 -36.02 -23.13 4.06
N PRO A 645 -35.00 -23.52 4.85
CA PRO A 645 -34.24 -22.57 5.66
C PRO A 645 -33.47 -21.61 4.76
N VAL A 646 -33.80 -20.33 4.82
CA VAL A 646 -33.19 -19.28 3.97
C VAL A 646 -32.08 -18.56 4.73
N ARG A 647 -32.21 -18.40 6.05
CA ARG A 647 -31.24 -17.66 6.86
C ARG A 647 -31.20 -18.13 8.30
N ILE A 648 -30.00 -18.16 8.88
CA ILE A 648 -29.78 -18.33 10.32
C ILE A 648 -29.27 -17.01 10.87
N TRP A 649 -30.00 -16.45 11.83
CA TRP A 649 -29.64 -15.24 12.55
C TRP A 649 -29.06 -15.62 13.91
N ASN A 650 -27.93 -15.03 14.28
CA ASN A 650 -27.22 -15.35 15.51
C ASN A 650 -26.89 -14.05 16.26
N SER A 651 -27.45 -13.89 17.46
CA SER A 651 -27.36 -12.65 18.22
C SER A 651 -25.93 -12.21 18.58
N GLU A 652 -24.96 -13.12 18.61
CA GLU A 652 -23.55 -12.82 18.88
C GLU A 652 -22.80 -12.44 17.59
N GLN A 653 -23.02 -13.20 16.51
CA GLN A 653 -22.35 -12.98 15.22
C GLN A 653 -22.89 -11.74 14.50
N ASP A 654 -24.19 -11.49 14.66
CA ASP A 654 -24.91 -10.38 14.03
C ASP A 654 -24.89 -9.11 14.89
N PHE A 655 -24.33 -9.13 16.11
CA PHE A 655 -24.23 -7.94 16.95
C PHE A 655 -23.42 -6.83 16.25
N ARG A 656 -23.99 -5.63 16.22
CA ARG A 656 -23.35 -4.41 15.71
C ARG A 656 -23.58 -3.29 16.72
N GLU A 657 -22.52 -2.60 17.11
CA GLU A 657 -22.58 -1.46 18.05
C GLU A 657 -23.22 -0.23 17.40
N ALA A 658 -23.15 -0.12 16.07
CA ALA A 658 -23.99 0.75 15.25
C ALA A 658 -24.17 0.07 13.88
N PRO A 659 -25.29 0.27 13.16
CA PRO A 659 -25.31 -0.05 11.75
C PRO A 659 -24.19 0.77 11.08
N THR A 660 -23.18 0.11 10.51
CA THR A 660 -22.18 0.79 9.68
C THR A 660 -22.95 1.63 8.67
N PRO A 661 -22.74 2.95 8.58
CA PRO A 661 -23.41 3.75 7.57
C PRO A 661 -23.14 3.09 6.22
N ARG A 662 -24.18 2.59 5.58
CA ARG A 662 -24.03 2.03 4.23
C ARG A 662 -23.56 3.19 3.37
N GLN A 663 -22.54 2.93 2.56
CA GLN A 663 -22.10 3.90 1.57
C GLN A 663 -23.30 4.32 0.73
N ASP A 664 -23.43 5.62 0.49
CA ASP A 664 -24.38 6.17 -0.47
C ASP A 664 -24.26 5.44 -1.82
N PRO A 665 -25.35 5.18 -2.57
CA PRO A 665 -25.30 4.45 -3.83
C PRO A 665 -24.30 5.03 -4.86
N TRP A 666 -24.10 6.35 -4.88
CA TRP A 666 -23.10 6.98 -5.76
C TRP A 666 -21.68 6.76 -5.27
N ALA A 667 -21.48 6.70 -3.96
CA ALA A 667 -20.19 6.32 -3.39
C ALA A 667 -19.85 4.87 -3.72
N GLN A 668 -20.84 3.97 -3.67
CA GLN A 668 -20.67 2.58 -4.13
C GLN A 668 -20.35 2.50 -5.64
N LEU A 669 -21.02 3.29 -6.48
CA LEU A 669 -20.69 3.34 -7.91
C LEU A 669 -19.24 3.80 -8.14
N ALA A 670 -18.81 4.86 -7.46
CA ALA A 670 -17.42 5.33 -7.53
C ALA A 670 -16.43 4.23 -7.09
N GLN A 671 -16.74 3.55 -5.99
CA GLN A 671 -15.95 2.42 -5.48
C GLN A 671 -15.88 1.27 -6.50
N THR A 672 -16.98 0.92 -7.15
CA THR A 672 -17.01 -0.11 -8.20
C THR A 672 -16.08 0.25 -9.36
N LEU A 673 -16.03 1.52 -9.78
CA LEU A 673 -15.10 1.96 -10.83
C LEU A 673 -13.64 1.89 -10.38
N LEU A 674 -13.33 2.20 -9.12
CA LEU A 674 -11.98 2.07 -8.55
C LEU A 674 -11.50 0.61 -8.51
N LEU A 675 -12.42 -0.35 -8.46
CA LEU A 675 -12.13 -1.80 -8.48
C LEU A 675 -11.85 -2.36 -9.87
N THR A 676 -12.05 -1.58 -10.94
CA THR A 676 -11.89 -2.07 -12.30
C THR A 676 -10.41 -2.29 -12.69
N ASN A 677 -10.19 -3.21 -13.63
CA ASN A 677 -8.89 -3.37 -14.26
C ASN A 677 -8.47 -2.09 -15.01
N GLU A 678 -9.41 -1.36 -15.60
CA GLU A 678 -9.09 -0.09 -16.28
C GLU A 678 -8.53 0.97 -15.32
N PHE A 679 -9.01 1.00 -14.07
CA PHE A 679 -8.43 1.85 -13.05
C PHE A 679 -7.02 1.38 -12.65
N SER A 680 -6.85 0.07 -12.45
CA SER A 680 -5.63 -0.54 -11.89
C SER A 680 -4.49 -0.75 -12.88
N PHE A 681 -4.75 -0.67 -14.19
CA PHE A 681 -3.76 -0.92 -15.25
C PHE A 681 -3.58 0.29 -16.17
N ILE A 682 -2.40 0.34 -16.79
CA ILE A 682 -2.03 1.18 -17.91
C ILE A 682 -2.17 0.31 -19.17
N ASP A 683 -2.95 0.84 -20.12
CA ASP A 683 -3.26 0.27 -21.44
C ASP A 683 -4.33 -0.82 -21.53
#